data_AF-A0A5A9Z6Q8-F1
#
_entry.id   AF-A0A5A9Z6Q8-F1
#
_cell.length_a   1.000
_cell.length_b   1.000
_cell.length_c   1.000
_cell.angle_alpha   90.00
_cell.angle_beta   90.00
_cell.angle_gamma   90.00
#
_symmetry.space_group_name_H-M   'P 1'
#
loop_
_entity.id
_entity.type
_entity.pdbx_description
1 polymer ?
#
loop_
_entity_poly.entity_id
_entity_poly.type
_entity_poly.pdbx_seq_one_letter_code
_entity_poly.pdbx_strand_id
1 'polypeptide(L)'
;VIRQALAGAGLSVADVDVVEAHGTGTTLGDPIEAQALLATYGQGRPEGRPLWLGSLKSNIGHTQAAAGVAGVIKMVMAMRHDQLPQTLHVGEPSPHVDWSAGAVQLLTQAQPWERDEDRLRRAGVSSFGISGTNAHLILEEAPDLSAESSVEPAAALPAVPWVVSARTEEALREQAARVVAHVTEQDLDPVDVGYSLATTRAALEHRVVVVGADRAELVGRLEAVARGERPSGAAAGGKLAFLCSGQGSQRLGMGRELYQSFPVFARVLDEVIDELGLPLREVMWAADGSSGQGRLEGTEFAQPALFALEVALARLLESWGLRPDFVAGHSVGELAAAHLAGVFSLADACALVVARGRLMGALPTGGAMVAVRATERDVAAALVGVDQVTIAAVNGPDAVVISGEEAAVMQVAARFAHTRRLRVSHAFHSPLMDPILDAFREAAEQITYHPPTIPLVSNLTGALADPEKLCTPGYWVRHVREAVRFGDGLQALRAAGANTFLEIGPDATLTALADRDGDAVAALRRDRPETAHVLNALGHLHIRGVPVDWPALFTDRSVHLVDLPTYPFQHKHYWMEAVQDTVDVEQAGLESTEHPLLGAVVELPGSGGVVLSGRLSLQAQPWLADHAVMGTVLFPGTGFVELAIRAGDEVDCTVLEELTLHAPLVLPERGGVAVQVMAAAPDTQGRRQVRVHARPEDAPLDEQWTLHAEGLLAPDTTPTNNPTDMGVWPPVGAVAVSLEGFYEELAGEGFGYGPVFQGLRALWQRGQEVFAEVELPVQAQDQGARFGLHPALFDAALHALAGTNHTDHTGQGPGMQLPFAWQGVTLHASGATALRARLHPTGPTTTAISLTDPDGTPVATVT
;
A
#
# COMPACT_ATOMS: atom_id res chain seq x y z
N VAL A 1 15.00 -21.41 35.31
CA VAL A 1 14.00 -20.97 34.31
C VAL A 1 12.63 -21.61 34.54
N ILE A 2 12.40 -22.91 34.27
CA ILE A 2 11.07 -23.56 34.45
C ILE A 2 10.43 -23.28 35.82
N ARG A 3 11.12 -23.62 36.92
CA ARG A 3 10.60 -23.37 38.28
C ARG A 3 10.34 -21.89 38.58
N GLN A 4 11.11 -20.99 37.98
CA GLN A 4 10.91 -19.54 38.15
C GLN A 4 9.67 -19.07 37.39
N ALA A 5 9.43 -19.59 36.18
CA ALA A 5 8.22 -19.29 35.40
C ALA A 5 6.95 -19.77 36.14
N LEU A 6 6.98 -21.00 36.66
CA LEU A 6 5.90 -21.54 37.50
C LEU A 6 5.67 -20.71 38.76
N ALA A 7 6.74 -20.35 39.49
CA ALA A 7 6.64 -19.51 40.67
C ALA A 7 6.08 -18.11 40.34
N GLY A 8 6.49 -17.52 39.22
CA GLY A 8 5.98 -16.23 38.74
C GLY A 8 4.50 -16.28 38.35
N ALA A 9 4.02 -17.43 37.87
CA ALA A 9 2.61 -17.67 37.57
C ALA A 9 1.77 -18.13 38.77
N GLY A 10 2.40 -18.41 39.93
CA GLY A 10 1.71 -19.00 41.08
C GLY A 10 1.22 -20.43 40.86
N LEU A 11 1.86 -21.17 39.94
CA LEU A 11 1.46 -22.52 39.51
C LEU A 11 2.43 -23.58 40.02
N SER A 12 1.92 -24.80 40.17
CA SER A 12 2.70 -26.00 40.44
C SER A 12 3.07 -26.75 39.16
N VAL A 13 4.00 -27.71 39.26
CA VAL A 13 4.38 -28.57 38.13
C VAL A 13 3.24 -29.44 37.61
N ALA A 14 2.26 -29.79 38.47
CA ALA A 14 1.12 -30.63 38.11
C ALA A 14 0.00 -29.86 37.39
N ASP A 15 0.06 -28.53 37.41
CA ASP A 15 -0.91 -27.65 36.75
C ASP A 15 -0.71 -27.55 35.24
N VAL A 16 0.47 -27.90 34.73
CA VAL A 16 0.79 -27.87 33.30
C VAL A 16 0.55 -29.23 32.65
N ASP A 17 -0.20 -29.23 31.54
CA ASP A 17 -0.64 -30.43 30.84
C ASP A 17 0.36 -30.85 29.75
N VAL A 18 0.93 -29.87 29.05
CA VAL A 18 1.80 -30.08 27.89
C VAL A 18 2.99 -29.12 27.92
N VAL A 19 4.14 -29.57 27.41
CA VAL A 19 5.28 -28.70 27.08
C VAL A 19 5.57 -28.78 25.58
N GLU A 20 5.50 -27.63 24.93
CA GLU A 20 6.10 -27.37 23.63
C GLU A 20 7.60 -27.12 23.84
N ALA A 21 8.40 -28.14 23.54
CA ALA A 21 9.83 -28.17 23.78
C ALA A 21 10.63 -27.33 22.78
N HIS A 22 11.87 -27.03 23.14
CA HIS A 22 12.85 -26.57 22.17
C HIS A 22 13.11 -27.65 21.14
N GLY A 23 13.31 -28.92 21.53
CA GLY A 23 13.17 -30.12 20.68
C GLY A 23 13.71 -29.96 19.26
N THR A 24 15.03 -29.82 19.16
CA THR A 24 15.76 -29.48 17.91
C THR A 24 16.18 -30.71 17.12
N GLY A 25 16.04 -31.91 17.67
CA GLY A 25 16.57 -33.14 17.12
C GLY A 25 18.08 -33.29 17.35
N THR A 26 18.70 -32.50 18.24
CA THR A 26 20.13 -32.61 18.49
C THR A 26 20.45 -33.76 19.45
N THR A 27 21.50 -34.53 19.14
CA THR A 27 21.89 -35.71 19.93
C THR A 27 22.25 -35.37 21.38
N LEU A 28 22.71 -34.14 21.64
CA LEU A 28 23.09 -33.67 22.98
C LEU A 28 22.00 -32.81 23.64
N GLY A 29 21.42 -31.87 22.91
CA GLY A 29 20.50 -30.88 23.49
C GLY A 29 19.16 -31.49 23.91
N ASP A 30 18.58 -32.34 23.08
CA ASP A 30 17.27 -32.93 23.35
C ASP A 30 17.27 -33.83 24.60
N PRO A 31 18.30 -34.68 24.85
CA PRO A 31 18.39 -35.40 26.13
C PRO A 31 18.51 -34.50 27.36
N ILE A 32 19.26 -33.39 27.28
CA ILE A 32 19.40 -32.43 28.39
C ILE A 32 18.04 -31.77 28.70
N GLU A 33 17.30 -31.37 27.67
CA GLU A 33 15.95 -30.81 27.83
C GLU A 33 14.99 -31.83 28.45
N ALA A 34 14.94 -33.04 27.91
CA ALA A 34 14.03 -34.08 28.39
C ALA A 34 14.32 -34.45 29.86
N GLN A 35 15.59 -34.55 30.26
CA GLN A 35 15.97 -34.78 31.66
C GLN A 35 15.52 -33.64 32.58
N ALA A 36 15.63 -32.39 32.13
CA ALA A 36 15.15 -31.24 32.90
C ALA A 36 13.62 -31.28 33.09
N LEU A 37 12.87 -31.68 32.07
CA LEU A 37 11.42 -31.83 32.13
C LEU A 37 11.00 -33.00 33.03
N LEU A 38 11.66 -34.16 32.92
CA LEU A 38 11.44 -35.32 33.80
C LEU A 38 11.70 -34.96 35.27
N ALA A 39 12.79 -34.24 35.57
CA ALA A 39 13.16 -33.81 36.91
C ALA A 39 12.28 -32.68 37.48
N THR A 40 11.42 -32.07 36.66
CA THR A 40 10.51 -30.98 37.05
C THR A 40 9.05 -31.39 36.84
N TYR A 41 8.53 -31.22 35.63
CA TYR A 41 7.16 -31.53 35.26
C TYR A 41 6.79 -33.00 35.37
N GLY A 42 7.75 -33.91 35.23
CA GLY A 42 7.53 -35.37 35.34
C GLY A 42 7.26 -35.87 36.76
N GLN A 43 7.40 -35.02 37.79
CA GLN A 43 7.29 -35.42 39.19
C GLN A 43 5.93 -35.04 39.81
N GLY A 44 5.45 -35.85 40.75
CA GLY A 44 4.25 -35.54 41.54
C GLY A 44 2.95 -35.45 40.72
N ARG A 45 2.87 -36.16 39.58
CA ARG A 45 1.69 -36.14 38.70
C ARG A 45 0.63 -37.17 39.14
N PRO A 46 -0.67 -36.87 39.02
CA PRO A 46 -1.74 -37.84 39.22
C PRO A 46 -1.63 -39.05 38.28
N GLU A 47 -2.10 -40.21 38.73
CA GLU A 47 -2.15 -41.41 37.90
C GLU A 47 -2.98 -41.18 36.63
N GLY A 48 -2.49 -41.69 35.49
CA GLY A 48 -3.16 -41.53 34.19
C GLY A 48 -3.02 -40.15 33.54
N ARG A 49 -2.31 -39.19 34.16
CA ARG A 49 -2.15 -37.82 33.64
C ARG A 49 -0.68 -37.44 33.47
N PRO A 50 0.03 -37.97 32.46
CA PRO A 50 1.41 -37.58 32.17
C PRO A 50 1.49 -36.12 31.73
N LEU A 51 2.71 -35.58 31.68
CA LEU A 51 3.00 -34.37 30.93
C LEU A 51 3.17 -34.76 29.46
N TRP A 52 2.41 -34.16 28.56
CA TRP A 52 2.63 -34.31 27.13
C TRP A 52 3.83 -33.50 26.67
N LEU A 53 4.69 -34.09 25.84
CA LEU A 53 5.89 -33.46 25.32
C LEU A 53 5.87 -33.46 23.79
N GLY A 54 5.95 -32.29 23.16
CA GLY A 54 6.02 -32.18 21.70
C GLY A 54 6.86 -31.01 21.20
N SER A 55 7.11 -30.95 19.89
CA SER A 55 7.84 -29.84 19.24
C SER A 55 7.34 -29.57 17.82
N LEU A 56 6.95 -28.33 17.54
CA LEU A 56 6.55 -27.81 16.22
C LEU A 56 7.68 -27.90 15.20
N LYS A 57 8.94 -27.90 15.65
CA LYS A 57 10.10 -27.94 14.74
C LYS A 57 10.15 -29.24 13.94
N SER A 58 9.52 -30.30 14.45
CA SER A 58 9.31 -31.53 13.69
C SER A 58 8.36 -31.34 12.50
N ASN A 59 7.46 -30.34 12.51
CA ASN A 59 6.48 -30.10 11.46
C ASN A 59 6.96 -29.11 10.40
N ILE A 60 7.69 -28.06 10.80
CA ILE A 60 8.05 -26.95 9.90
C ILE A 60 9.56 -26.66 9.84
N GLY A 61 10.38 -27.47 10.51
CA GLY A 61 11.80 -27.20 10.70
C GLY A 61 12.09 -26.16 11.79
N HIS A 62 13.37 -25.95 12.08
CA HIS A 62 13.79 -24.98 13.09
C HIS A 62 13.86 -23.57 12.51
N THR A 63 12.88 -22.73 12.84
CA THR A 63 12.77 -21.31 12.40
C THR A 63 13.72 -20.34 13.13
N GLN A 64 14.85 -20.86 13.62
CA GLN A 64 15.87 -20.12 14.38
C GLN A 64 15.29 -19.17 15.42
N ALA A 65 15.49 -17.85 15.27
CA ALA A 65 15.03 -16.83 16.21
C ALA A 65 13.50 -16.82 16.39
N ALA A 66 12.72 -17.26 15.39
CA ALA A 66 11.26 -17.32 15.46
C ALA A 66 10.72 -18.60 16.12
N ALA A 67 11.59 -19.52 16.56
CA ALA A 67 11.19 -20.80 17.11
C ALA A 67 10.28 -20.69 18.35
N GLY A 68 10.55 -19.72 19.22
CA GLY A 68 9.78 -19.53 20.46
C GLY A 68 8.33 -19.11 20.17
N VAL A 69 8.14 -18.07 19.35
CA VAL A 69 6.80 -17.59 19.00
C VAL A 69 6.03 -18.60 18.15
N ALA A 70 6.72 -19.38 17.30
CA ALA A 70 6.08 -20.47 16.58
C ALA A 70 5.49 -21.52 17.54
N GLY A 71 6.22 -21.87 18.61
CA GLY A 71 5.72 -22.75 19.67
C GLY A 71 4.50 -22.17 20.41
N VAL A 72 4.49 -20.86 20.69
CA VAL A 72 3.33 -20.16 21.25
C VAL A 72 2.11 -20.28 20.33
N ILE A 73 2.29 -20.01 19.03
CA ILE A 73 1.22 -20.13 18.03
C ILE A 73 0.65 -21.55 18.03
N LYS A 74 1.50 -22.59 18.01
CA LYS A 74 1.04 -23.99 18.07
C LYS A 74 0.16 -24.26 19.28
N MET A 75 0.56 -23.81 20.47
CA MET A 75 -0.20 -24.07 21.70
C MET A 75 -1.51 -23.28 21.76
N VAL A 76 -1.52 -22.03 21.28
CA VAL A 76 -2.77 -21.25 21.16
C VAL A 76 -3.74 -21.91 20.18
N MET A 77 -3.26 -22.40 19.04
CA MET A 77 -4.09 -23.14 18.08
C MET A 77 -4.57 -24.48 18.66
N ALA A 78 -3.75 -25.17 19.45
CA ALA A 78 -4.14 -26.39 20.14
C ALA A 78 -5.29 -26.18 21.12
N MET A 79 -5.27 -25.07 21.89
CA MET A 79 -6.37 -24.67 22.77
C MET A 79 -7.64 -24.31 21.98
N ARG A 80 -7.50 -23.59 20.85
CA ARG A 80 -8.65 -23.22 19.99
C ARG A 80 -9.34 -24.41 19.34
N HIS A 81 -8.59 -25.48 19.07
CA HIS A 81 -9.10 -26.68 18.40
C HIS A 81 -9.29 -27.88 19.34
N ASP A 82 -9.23 -27.65 20.66
CA ASP A 82 -9.42 -28.69 21.68
C ASP A 82 -8.56 -29.94 21.46
N GLN A 83 -7.35 -29.77 20.91
CA GLN A 83 -6.52 -30.87 20.46
C GLN A 83 -5.02 -30.53 20.50
N LEU A 84 -4.22 -31.42 21.08
CA LEU A 84 -2.77 -31.40 21.01
C LEU A 84 -2.29 -32.05 19.69
N PRO A 85 -1.62 -31.30 18.79
CA PRO A 85 -1.16 -31.85 17.51
C PRO A 85 0.11 -32.70 17.67
N GLN A 86 0.16 -33.81 16.93
CA GLN A 86 1.27 -34.77 16.99
C GLN A 86 2.63 -34.15 16.61
N THR A 87 3.69 -34.65 17.25
CA THR A 87 5.08 -34.43 16.88
C THR A 87 5.47 -35.42 15.79
N LEU A 88 5.98 -34.92 14.67
CA LEU A 88 6.35 -35.74 13.52
C LEU A 88 7.77 -36.31 13.64
N HIS A 89 8.08 -37.28 12.78
CA HIS A 89 9.40 -37.91 12.66
C HIS A 89 9.92 -38.59 13.94
N VAL A 90 9.02 -38.95 14.86
CA VAL A 90 9.35 -39.77 16.04
C VAL A 90 9.10 -41.24 15.70
N GLY A 91 10.19 -42.00 15.49
CA GLY A 91 10.15 -43.46 15.34
C GLY A 91 10.17 -44.17 16.68
N GLU A 92 11.28 -44.03 17.40
CA GLU A 92 11.45 -44.54 18.77
C GLU A 92 11.95 -43.43 19.71
N PRO A 93 11.58 -43.44 21.01
CA PRO A 93 12.11 -42.49 21.99
C PRO A 93 13.63 -42.60 22.11
N SER A 94 14.33 -41.48 22.31
CA SER A 94 15.79 -41.47 22.41
C SER A 94 16.29 -42.39 23.53
N PRO A 95 17.26 -43.28 23.28
CA PRO A 95 17.83 -44.17 24.30
C PRO A 95 18.75 -43.43 25.28
N HIS A 96 19.08 -42.16 25.02
CA HIS A 96 19.88 -41.30 25.90
C HIS A 96 19.04 -40.61 26.99
N VAL A 97 17.74 -40.91 27.06
CA VAL A 97 16.81 -40.39 28.06
C VAL A 97 16.18 -41.56 28.82
N ASP A 98 16.25 -41.51 30.16
CA ASP A 98 15.49 -42.45 31.01
C ASP A 98 14.04 -41.97 31.13
N TRP A 99 13.21 -42.35 30.16
CA TRP A 99 11.78 -42.01 30.14
C TRP A 99 10.99 -42.60 31.32
N SER A 100 11.55 -43.57 32.05
CA SER A 100 10.91 -44.16 33.23
C SER A 100 11.08 -43.32 34.51
N ALA A 101 11.97 -42.33 34.49
CA ALA A 101 12.30 -41.48 35.65
C ALA A 101 11.19 -40.49 36.05
N GLY A 102 10.13 -40.35 35.25
CA GLY A 102 9.01 -39.45 35.52
C GLY A 102 7.85 -39.63 34.54
N ALA A 103 6.70 -39.06 34.86
CA ALA A 103 5.49 -39.18 34.07
C ALA A 103 5.46 -38.17 32.90
N VAL A 104 6.37 -38.31 31.94
CA VAL A 104 6.43 -37.52 30.69
C VAL A 104 6.21 -38.46 29.49
N GLN A 105 5.34 -38.09 28.57
CA GLN A 105 5.06 -38.87 27.36
C GLN A 105 5.23 -38.03 26.10
N LEU A 106 5.94 -38.58 25.11
CA LEU A 106 6.07 -37.97 23.79
C LEU A 106 4.72 -37.99 23.07
N LEU A 107 4.33 -36.83 22.53
CA LEU A 107 3.09 -36.64 21.80
C LEU A 107 3.24 -37.14 20.35
N THR A 108 3.34 -38.46 20.17
CA THR A 108 3.53 -39.13 18.86
C THR A 108 2.24 -39.27 18.07
N GLN A 109 1.10 -39.02 18.69
CA GLN A 109 -0.23 -39.01 18.09
C GLN A 109 -1.00 -37.78 18.58
N ALA A 110 -1.97 -37.31 17.81
CA ALA A 110 -2.83 -36.23 18.23
C ALA A 110 -3.68 -36.67 19.44
N GLN A 111 -3.81 -35.80 20.44
CA GLN A 111 -4.54 -36.10 21.68
C GLN A 111 -5.65 -35.07 21.90
N PRO A 112 -6.87 -35.48 22.25
CA PRO A 112 -7.90 -34.55 22.70
C PRO A 112 -7.41 -33.73 23.90
N TRP A 113 -7.72 -32.43 23.90
CA TRP A 113 -7.43 -31.51 24.99
C TRP A 113 -8.61 -30.55 25.14
N GLU A 114 -9.75 -31.16 25.42
CA GLU A 114 -11.04 -30.51 25.61
C GLU A 114 -11.06 -29.67 26.88
N ARG A 115 -11.95 -28.68 26.91
CA ARG A 115 -12.13 -27.80 28.06
C ARG A 115 -12.76 -28.55 29.24
N ASP A 116 -12.33 -28.22 30.45
CA ASP A 116 -12.83 -28.79 31.71
C ASP A 116 -13.32 -27.65 32.62
N GLU A 117 -14.49 -27.80 33.23
CA GLU A 117 -15.08 -26.80 34.13
C GLU A 117 -14.24 -26.61 35.41
N ASP A 118 -13.58 -27.68 35.88
CA ASP A 118 -12.85 -27.69 37.14
C ASP A 118 -11.34 -27.37 36.95
N ARG A 119 -10.87 -27.27 35.69
CA ARG A 119 -9.44 -27.06 35.41
C ARG A 119 -9.15 -26.40 34.07
N LEU A 120 -8.42 -25.29 34.13
CA LEU A 120 -7.90 -24.59 32.97
C LEU A 120 -6.77 -25.37 32.28
N ARG A 121 -6.83 -25.43 30.94
CA ARG A 121 -5.78 -25.97 30.09
C ARG A 121 -4.55 -25.08 30.13
N ARG A 122 -3.38 -25.68 30.40
CA ARG A 122 -2.11 -24.96 30.53
C ARG A 122 -0.96 -25.63 29.77
N ALA A 123 -0.20 -24.83 29.03
CA ALA A 123 0.99 -25.26 28.29
C ALA A 123 2.25 -24.53 28.73
N GLY A 124 3.37 -25.23 28.79
CA GLY A 124 4.71 -24.62 28.83
C GLY A 124 5.30 -24.51 27.42
N VAL A 125 6.02 -23.44 27.11
CA VAL A 125 6.75 -23.25 25.85
C VAL A 125 8.21 -22.97 26.14
N SER A 126 9.11 -23.81 25.64
CA SER A 126 10.56 -23.69 25.79
C SER A 126 11.23 -23.23 24.50
N SER A 127 12.19 -22.31 24.60
CA SER A 127 13.05 -21.93 23.47
C SER A 127 14.46 -21.58 23.96
N PHE A 128 15.47 -22.21 23.37
CA PHE A 128 16.87 -22.06 23.77
C PHE A 128 17.69 -21.48 22.61
N GLY A 129 18.44 -20.41 22.89
CA GLY A 129 19.38 -19.82 21.94
C GLY A 129 20.70 -20.58 21.94
N ILE A 130 21.39 -20.59 20.79
CA ILE A 130 22.69 -21.26 20.63
C ILE A 130 23.76 -20.76 21.63
N SER A 131 23.64 -19.52 22.10
CA SER A 131 24.51 -18.93 23.13
C SER A 131 24.24 -19.43 24.56
N GLY A 132 23.21 -20.26 24.77
CA GLY A 132 22.79 -20.76 26.09
C GLY A 132 21.69 -19.93 26.77
N THR A 133 21.11 -18.92 26.09
CA THR A 133 19.97 -18.16 26.62
C THR A 133 18.70 -19.00 26.56
N ASN A 134 18.08 -19.27 27.71
CA ASN A 134 16.89 -20.11 27.82
C ASN A 134 15.65 -19.29 28.21
N ALA A 135 14.58 -19.40 27.43
CA ALA A 135 13.26 -18.84 27.74
C ALA A 135 12.24 -19.95 27.99
N HIS A 136 11.37 -19.76 28.99
CA HIS A 136 10.23 -20.64 29.26
C HIS A 136 9.01 -19.80 29.61
N LEU A 137 7.90 -20.04 28.93
CA LEU A 137 6.65 -19.28 29.07
C LEU A 137 5.51 -20.24 29.41
N ILE A 138 4.58 -19.82 30.28
CA ILE A 138 3.36 -20.56 30.58
C ILE A 138 2.18 -19.88 29.88
N LEU A 139 1.39 -20.65 29.14
CA LEU A 139 0.14 -20.25 28.52
C LEU A 139 -1.02 -20.91 29.26
N GLU A 140 -2.10 -20.17 29.46
CA GLU A 140 -3.35 -20.63 30.07
C GLU A 140 -4.50 -20.30 29.11
N GLU A 141 -5.52 -21.15 29.06
CA GLU A 141 -6.72 -20.88 28.28
C GLU A 141 -7.42 -19.57 28.71
N ALA A 142 -8.03 -18.87 27.74
CA ALA A 142 -8.81 -17.66 28.01
C ALA A 142 -10.19 -18.02 28.61
N PRO A 143 -10.81 -17.16 29.45
CA PRO A 143 -12.16 -17.36 29.97
C PRO A 143 -13.22 -17.60 28.88
N ASP A 144 -14.31 -18.29 29.21
CA ASP A 144 -15.44 -18.44 28.30
C ASP A 144 -16.25 -17.14 28.19
N LEU A 145 -16.04 -16.39 27.11
CA LEU A 145 -16.78 -15.15 26.86
C LEU A 145 -18.19 -15.38 26.32
N SER A 146 -18.55 -16.62 25.94
CA SER A 146 -19.90 -16.93 25.44
C SER A 146 -20.97 -16.99 26.54
N ALA A 147 -20.56 -17.10 27.81
CA ALA A 147 -21.44 -17.30 28.96
C ALA A 147 -21.91 -16.00 29.65
N GLU A 148 -21.37 -14.82 29.31
CA GLU A 148 -21.55 -13.59 30.12
C GLU A 148 -22.66 -12.60 29.68
N SER A 149 -23.45 -12.84 28.62
CA SER A 149 -24.48 -11.86 28.25
C SER A 149 -25.82 -12.09 28.95
N SER A 150 -25.93 -11.64 30.21
CA SER A 150 -27.22 -11.56 30.94
C SER A 150 -27.99 -10.25 30.69
N VAL A 151 -27.52 -9.40 29.77
CA VAL A 151 -28.20 -8.15 29.38
C VAL A 151 -29.12 -8.45 28.21
N GLU A 152 -30.39 -8.00 28.27
CA GLU A 152 -31.28 -8.04 27.11
C GLU A 152 -30.64 -7.21 25.97
N PRO A 153 -30.36 -7.81 24.81
CA PRO A 153 -29.73 -7.08 23.71
C PRO A 153 -30.63 -5.93 23.26
N ALA A 154 -30.04 -4.74 23.03
CA ALA A 154 -30.79 -3.65 22.41
C ALA A 154 -31.28 -4.07 21.01
N ALA A 155 -32.45 -3.55 20.58
CA ALA A 155 -33.11 -3.94 19.32
C ALA A 155 -32.22 -3.84 18.07
N ALA A 156 -32.07 -4.91 17.27
CA ALA A 156 -31.16 -5.00 16.13
C ALA A 156 -31.07 -3.72 15.26
N LEU A 157 -29.86 -3.38 14.81
CA LEU A 157 -29.62 -2.22 13.95
C LEU A 157 -30.39 -2.37 12.62
N PRO A 158 -31.22 -1.39 12.23
CA PRO A 158 -31.94 -1.43 10.94
C PRO A 158 -31.02 -1.42 9.71
N ALA A 159 -29.77 -0.99 9.87
CA ALA A 159 -28.74 -1.06 8.85
C ALA A 159 -27.36 -1.13 9.51
N VAL A 160 -26.42 -1.83 8.87
CA VAL A 160 -25.06 -2.05 9.37
C VAL A 160 -24.04 -1.47 8.39
N PRO A 161 -22.99 -0.78 8.86
CA PRO A 161 -21.87 -0.38 8.02
C PRO A 161 -20.80 -1.49 7.93
N TRP A 162 -20.35 -1.79 6.72
CA TRP A 162 -19.11 -2.54 6.47
C TRP A 162 -18.01 -1.58 6.04
N VAL A 163 -16.98 -1.48 6.87
CA VAL A 163 -15.85 -0.57 6.68
C VAL A 163 -14.68 -1.35 6.09
N VAL A 164 -14.20 -0.95 4.92
CA VAL A 164 -13.05 -1.59 4.28
C VAL A 164 -12.01 -0.53 3.95
N SER A 165 -10.74 -0.82 4.23
CA SER A 165 -9.65 0.07 3.89
C SER A 165 -8.41 -0.66 3.40
N ALA A 166 -7.59 0.02 2.59
CA ALA A 166 -6.31 -0.48 2.10
C ALA A 166 -5.28 0.63 1.86
N ARG A 167 -4.01 0.26 1.63
CA ARG A 167 -2.94 1.23 1.30
C ARG A 167 -3.03 1.80 -0.10
N THR A 168 -3.76 1.15 -0.99
CA THR A 168 -3.91 1.53 -2.40
C THR A 168 -5.33 1.22 -2.85
N GLU A 169 -5.83 1.91 -3.87
CA GLU A 169 -7.14 1.62 -4.47
C GLU A 169 -7.24 0.17 -4.99
N GLU A 170 -6.18 -0.35 -5.61
CA GLU A 170 -6.12 -1.74 -6.11
C GLU A 170 -6.34 -2.75 -4.97
N ALA A 171 -5.54 -2.66 -3.90
CA ALA A 171 -5.71 -3.47 -2.70
C ALA A 171 -7.09 -3.30 -2.03
N LEU A 172 -7.72 -2.12 -2.13
CA LEU A 172 -9.08 -1.90 -1.60
C LEU A 172 -10.12 -2.73 -2.38
N ARG A 173 -10.03 -2.71 -3.71
CA ARG A 173 -10.92 -3.48 -4.59
C ARG A 173 -10.73 -4.98 -4.37
N GLU A 174 -9.47 -5.42 -4.25
CA GLU A 174 -9.17 -6.83 -3.97
C GLU A 174 -9.67 -7.24 -2.57
N GLN A 175 -9.49 -6.39 -1.55
CA GLN A 175 -10.00 -6.67 -0.21
C GLN A 175 -11.53 -6.77 -0.21
N ALA A 176 -12.23 -5.89 -0.92
CA ALA A 176 -13.67 -5.96 -1.09
C ALA A 176 -14.10 -7.30 -1.72
N ALA A 177 -13.41 -7.74 -2.78
CA ALA A 177 -13.69 -9.02 -3.44
C ALA A 177 -13.46 -10.22 -2.49
N ARG A 178 -12.36 -10.23 -1.73
CA ARG A 178 -12.04 -11.30 -0.76
C ARG A 178 -13.09 -11.38 0.34
N VAL A 179 -13.52 -10.24 0.88
CA VAL A 179 -14.56 -10.17 1.92
C VAL A 179 -15.89 -10.69 1.36
N VAL A 180 -16.30 -10.28 0.16
CA VAL A 180 -17.51 -10.79 -0.50
C VAL A 180 -17.47 -12.31 -0.65
N ALA A 181 -16.39 -12.85 -1.20
CA ALA A 181 -16.25 -14.29 -1.40
C ALA A 181 -16.36 -15.04 -0.06
N HIS A 182 -15.65 -14.59 0.96
CA HIS A 182 -15.62 -15.23 2.27
C HIS A 182 -16.98 -15.19 2.98
N VAL A 183 -17.63 -14.03 3.02
CA VAL A 183 -18.97 -13.89 3.64
C VAL A 183 -20.01 -14.70 2.87
N THR A 184 -19.84 -14.83 1.55
CA THR A 184 -20.73 -15.65 0.70
C THR A 184 -20.59 -17.13 1.03
N GLU A 185 -19.36 -17.62 1.18
CA GLU A 185 -19.05 -19.03 1.46
C GLU A 185 -19.42 -19.47 2.88
N GLN A 186 -19.19 -18.63 3.88
CA GLN A 186 -19.35 -18.97 5.31
C GLN A 186 -20.73 -18.62 5.90
N ASP A 187 -21.60 -17.96 5.12
CA ASP A 187 -22.94 -17.50 5.54
C ASP A 187 -22.96 -16.73 6.88
N LEU A 188 -22.00 -15.81 7.04
CA LEU A 188 -21.79 -15.04 8.28
C LEU A 188 -22.89 -13.99 8.50
N ASP A 189 -23.20 -13.72 9.78
CA ASP A 189 -24.10 -12.64 10.18
C ASP A 189 -23.53 -11.26 9.79
N PRO A 190 -24.30 -10.40 9.09
CA PRO A 190 -23.82 -9.09 8.65
C PRO A 190 -23.38 -8.14 9.77
N VAL A 191 -23.97 -8.23 10.95
CA VAL A 191 -23.62 -7.43 12.14
C VAL A 191 -22.23 -7.85 12.64
N ASP A 192 -21.98 -9.15 12.76
CA ASP A 192 -20.70 -9.71 13.21
C ASP A 192 -19.58 -9.38 12.20
N VAL A 193 -19.88 -9.44 10.90
CA VAL A 193 -18.96 -8.99 9.85
C VAL A 193 -18.65 -7.50 9.97
N GLY A 194 -19.67 -6.65 10.15
CA GLY A 194 -19.50 -5.20 10.31
C GLY A 194 -18.66 -4.84 11.53
N TYR A 195 -18.94 -5.49 12.67
CA TYR A 195 -18.17 -5.34 13.89
C TYR A 195 -16.72 -5.80 13.72
N SER A 196 -16.50 -6.97 13.11
CA SER A 196 -15.16 -7.51 12.91
C SER A 196 -14.34 -6.66 11.94
N LEU A 197 -14.94 -6.16 10.86
CA LEU A 197 -14.30 -5.20 9.95
C LEU A 197 -13.91 -3.90 10.67
N ALA A 198 -14.77 -3.40 11.57
CA ALA A 198 -14.54 -2.17 12.31
C ALA A 198 -13.46 -2.28 13.40
N THR A 199 -13.30 -3.45 14.02
CA THR A 199 -12.50 -3.62 15.25
C THR A 199 -11.21 -4.41 15.07
N THR A 200 -11.13 -5.27 14.05
CA THR A 200 -9.97 -6.15 13.84
C THR A 200 -9.11 -5.77 12.64
N ARG A 201 -9.50 -4.75 11.89
CA ARG A 201 -8.77 -4.27 10.70
C ARG A 201 -8.22 -2.88 10.96
N ALA A 202 -7.02 -2.62 10.44
CA ALA A 202 -6.44 -1.29 10.48
C ALA A 202 -7.24 -0.34 9.58
N ALA A 203 -7.39 0.92 10.01
CA ALA A 203 -7.98 1.99 9.19
C ALA A 203 -6.89 2.65 8.32
N LEU A 204 -6.81 2.25 7.06
CA LEU A 204 -5.81 2.70 6.07
C LEU A 204 -6.36 3.85 5.22
N GLU A 205 -5.54 4.42 4.33
CA GLU A 205 -5.83 5.68 3.61
C GLU A 205 -6.97 5.55 2.60
N HIS A 206 -6.98 4.49 1.80
CA HIS A 206 -8.05 4.25 0.83
C HIS A 206 -9.19 3.54 1.53
N ARG A 207 -10.36 4.19 1.59
CA ARG A 207 -11.50 3.76 2.41
C ARG A 207 -12.75 3.66 1.59
N VAL A 208 -13.61 2.73 1.99
CA VAL A 208 -15.01 2.68 1.59
C VAL A 208 -15.85 2.21 2.77
N VAL A 209 -17.07 2.72 2.84
CA VAL A 209 -18.08 2.23 3.76
C VAL A 209 -19.33 1.90 2.95
N VAL A 210 -19.82 0.66 3.07
CA VAL A 210 -21.11 0.27 2.52
C VAL A 210 -22.08 0.03 3.65
N VAL A 211 -23.25 0.67 3.60
CA VAL A 211 -24.32 0.49 4.58
C VAL A 211 -25.42 -0.34 3.96
N GLY A 212 -26.01 -1.30 4.66
CA GLY A 212 -27.15 -2.07 4.16
C GLY A 212 -27.98 -2.67 5.28
N ALA A 213 -29.24 -2.95 4.98
CA ALA A 213 -30.21 -3.53 5.92
C ALA A 213 -30.04 -5.06 6.06
N ASP A 214 -29.49 -5.70 5.03
CA ASP A 214 -29.29 -7.14 4.99
C ASP A 214 -28.00 -7.53 4.26
N ARG A 215 -27.68 -8.82 4.35
CA ARG A 215 -26.51 -9.43 3.72
C ARG A 215 -26.46 -9.22 2.21
N ALA A 216 -27.59 -9.37 1.51
CA ALA A 216 -27.64 -9.31 0.06
C ALA A 216 -27.34 -7.88 -0.43
N GLU A 217 -27.89 -6.88 0.25
CA GLU A 217 -27.60 -5.48 -0.02
C GLU A 217 -26.12 -5.15 0.25
N LEU A 218 -25.56 -5.59 1.38
CA LEU A 218 -24.17 -5.34 1.75
C LEU A 218 -23.18 -5.99 0.78
N VAL A 219 -23.40 -7.25 0.44
CA VAL A 219 -22.61 -7.99 -0.55
C VAL A 219 -22.68 -7.29 -1.91
N GLY A 220 -23.88 -6.99 -2.43
CA GLY A 220 -24.02 -6.34 -3.74
C GLY A 220 -23.38 -4.96 -3.80
N ARG A 221 -23.41 -4.19 -2.70
CA ARG A 221 -22.73 -2.90 -2.59
C ARG A 221 -21.21 -3.06 -2.56
N LEU A 222 -20.68 -4.05 -1.85
CA LEU A 222 -19.24 -4.31 -1.76
C LEU A 222 -18.68 -4.91 -3.06
N GLU A 223 -19.46 -5.71 -3.77
CA GLU A 223 -19.13 -6.17 -5.13
C GLU A 223 -18.97 -5.00 -6.11
N ALA A 224 -19.84 -3.99 -6.03
CA ALA A 224 -19.72 -2.78 -6.83
C ALA A 224 -18.42 -2.01 -6.52
N VAL A 225 -17.93 -2.06 -5.27
CA VAL A 225 -16.60 -1.54 -4.92
C VAL A 225 -15.50 -2.37 -5.59
N ALA A 226 -15.58 -3.70 -5.51
CA ALA A 226 -14.61 -4.59 -6.13
C ALA A 226 -14.49 -4.36 -7.66
N ARG A 227 -15.61 -4.04 -8.33
CA ARG A 227 -15.64 -3.67 -9.75
C ARG A 227 -15.23 -2.23 -10.06
N GLY A 228 -15.00 -1.38 -9.04
CA GLY A 228 -14.68 0.04 -9.23
C GLY A 228 -15.88 0.90 -9.66
N GLU A 229 -17.11 0.42 -9.45
CA GLU A 229 -18.36 1.12 -9.81
C GLU A 229 -18.83 2.09 -8.72
N ARG A 230 -18.28 1.98 -7.51
CA ARG A 230 -18.55 2.90 -6.39
C ARG A 230 -17.33 3.76 -6.07
N PRO A 231 -17.53 5.06 -5.78
CA PRO A 231 -16.45 5.92 -5.35
C PRO A 231 -15.88 5.41 -4.02
N SER A 232 -14.57 5.20 -4.01
CA SER A 232 -13.77 5.15 -2.79
C SER A 232 -13.04 6.49 -2.65
N GLY A 233 -12.49 6.76 -1.46
CA GLY A 233 -11.70 7.98 -1.26
C GLY A 233 -10.42 7.69 -0.49
N ALA A 234 -9.37 8.45 -0.84
CA ALA A 234 -8.18 8.55 -0.03
C ALA A 234 -8.44 9.60 1.06
N ALA A 235 -8.27 9.21 2.32
CA ALA A 235 -8.40 10.10 3.46
C ALA A 235 -7.37 11.23 3.36
N ALA A 236 -7.83 12.46 3.11
CA ALA A 236 -6.99 13.65 3.00
C ALA A 236 -6.84 14.40 4.34
N GLY A 237 -7.63 14.01 5.36
CA GLY A 237 -7.74 14.73 6.62
C GLY A 237 -8.38 16.11 6.46
N GLY A 238 -8.45 16.86 7.55
CA GLY A 238 -9.01 18.21 7.55
C GLY A 238 -9.93 18.49 8.74
N LYS A 239 -10.48 19.70 8.74
CA LYS A 239 -11.37 20.16 9.80
C LYS A 239 -12.84 20.00 9.42
N LEU A 240 -13.63 19.56 10.39
CA LEU A 240 -15.06 19.31 10.28
C LEU A 240 -15.86 20.50 10.81
N ALA A 241 -16.84 20.97 10.03
CA ALA A 241 -17.80 21.97 10.47
C ALA A 241 -19.21 21.38 10.55
N PHE A 242 -19.89 21.56 11.68
CA PHE A 242 -21.32 21.26 11.80
C PHE A 242 -22.15 22.49 11.38
N LEU A 243 -23.16 22.26 10.54
CA LEU A 243 -24.06 23.28 10.02
C LEU A 243 -25.49 23.00 10.51
N CYS A 244 -25.97 23.75 11.50
CA CYS A 244 -27.31 23.59 12.05
C CYS A 244 -28.38 24.26 11.16
N SER A 245 -29.40 23.51 10.75
CA SER A 245 -30.41 23.96 9.80
C SER A 245 -31.30 25.09 10.34
N GLY A 246 -31.87 25.87 9.43
CA GLY A 246 -32.84 26.92 9.77
C GLY A 246 -34.28 26.45 9.68
N GLN A 247 -35.21 27.32 10.10
CA GLN A 247 -36.66 27.10 9.92
C GLN A 247 -37.02 26.97 8.43
N GLY A 248 -37.90 26.03 8.12
CA GLY A 248 -38.32 25.65 6.77
C GLY A 248 -37.85 24.26 6.35
N SER A 249 -36.94 23.64 7.10
CA SER A 249 -36.47 22.26 6.89
C SER A 249 -37.28 21.22 7.65
N GLN A 250 -38.03 21.62 8.68
CA GLN A 250 -38.81 20.72 9.52
C GLN A 250 -39.76 19.85 8.68
N ARG A 251 -39.90 18.59 9.08
CA ARG A 251 -40.81 17.64 8.44
C ARG A 251 -41.47 16.75 9.48
N LEU A 252 -42.70 16.35 9.18
CA LEU A 252 -43.40 15.34 9.98
C LEU A 252 -42.59 14.04 9.99
N GLY A 253 -42.50 13.41 11.16
CA GLY A 253 -41.77 12.15 11.37
C GLY A 253 -40.27 12.32 11.62
N MET A 254 -39.71 13.54 11.61
CA MET A 254 -38.27 13.72 11.79
C MET A 254 -37.75 13.15 13.12
N GLY A 255 -36.66 12.38 13.06
CA GLY A 255 -35.99 11.77 14.21
C GLY A 255 -36.69 10.55 14.79
N ARG A 256 -37.83 10.12 14.23
CA ARG A 256 -38.62 9.00 14.78
C ARG A 256 -37.89 7.67 14.67
N GLU A 257 -37.24 7.41 13.55
CA GLU A 257 -36.52 6.15 13.33
C GLU A 257 -35.25 6.11 14.18
N LEU A 258 -34.56 7.25 14.33
CA LEU A 258 -33.40 7.37 15.20
C LEU A 258 -33.77 7.15 16.68
N TYR A 259 -34.89 7.72 17.13
CA TYR A 259 -35.41 7.51 18.47
C TYR A 259 -35.66 6.03 18.78
N GLN A 260 -36.16 5.27 17.81
CA GLN A 260 -36.42 3.84 17.96
C GLN A 260 -35.14 3.00 17.93
N SER A 261 -34.13 3.46 17.18
CA SER A 261 -32.92 2.67 16.88
C SER A 261 -31.77 2.92 17.86
N PHE A 262 -31.67 4.14 18.41
CA PHE A 262 -30.49 4.61 19.15
C PHE A 262 -30.88 5.19 20.52
N PRO A 263 -30.59 4.47 21.63
CA PRO A 263 -30.91 4.93 22.99
C PRO A 263 -30.33 6.30 23.35
N VAL A 264 -29.12 6.62 22.87
CA VAL A 264 -28.49 7.94 23.10
C VAL A 264 -29.33 9.06 22.50
N PHE A 265 -29.81 8.90 21.27
CA PHE A 265 -30.66 9.87 20.62
C PHE A 265 -32.00 10.02 21.34
N ALA A 266 -32.63 8.90 21.71
CA ALA A 266 -33.90 8.91 22.42
C ALA A 266 -33.82 9.67 23.75
N ARG A 267 -32.82 9.34 24.57
CA ARG A 267 -32.58 9.99 25.87
C ARG A 267 -32.36 11.50 25.73
N VAL A 268 -31.52 11.92 24.78
CA VAL A 268 -31.23 13.35 24.58
C VAL A 268 -32.44 14.08 24.02
N LEU A 269 -33.18 13.48 23.08
CA LEU A 269 -34.39 14.10 22.56
C LEU A 269 -35.43 14.30 23.67
N ASP A 270 -35.63 13.30 24.53
CA ASP A 270 -36.54 13.39 25.67
C ASP A 270 -36.12 14.48 26.66
N GLU A 271 -34.84 14.52 27.03
CA GLU A 271 -34.27 15.54 27.91
C GLU A 271 -34.52 16.96 27.38
N VAL A 272 -34.25 17.19 26.09
CA VAL A 272 -34.44 18.51 25.46
C VAL A 272 -35.92 18.86 25.34
N ILE A 273 -36.79 17.90 24.99
CA ILE A 273 -38.24 18.14 24.89
C ILE A 273 -38.84 18.48 26.26
N ASP A 274 -38.44 17.76 27.30
CA ASP A 274 -38.89 18.00 28.67
C ASP A 274 -38.46 19.40 29.15
N GLU A 275 -37.22 19.81 28.86
CA GLU A 275 -36.72 21.15 29.18
C GLU A 275 -37.43 22.26 28.38
N LEU A 276 -37.79 22.00 27.12
CA LEU A 276 -38.57 22.95 26.30
C LEU A 276 -40.02 23.11 26.80
N GLY A 277 -40.56 22.15 27.56
CA GLY A 277 -41.91 22.23 28.13
C GLY A 277 -43.05 22.23 27.10
N LEU A 278 -42.80 21.71 25.90
CA LEU A 278 -43.75 21.68 24.78
C LEU A 278 -44.07 20.23 24.37
N PRO A 279 -45.28 19.93 23.84
CA PRO A 279 -45.66 18.59 23.41
C PRO A 279 -45.03 18.22 22.06
N LEU A 280 -43.71 18.34 21.94
CA LEU A 280 -43.00 18.25 20.66
C LEU A 280 -43.06 16.86 20.05
N ARG A 281 -43.03 15.78 20.84
CA ARG A 281 -43.22 14.41 20.30
C ARG A 281 -44.56 14.26 19.56
N GLU A 282 -45.64 14.77 20.16
CA GLU A 282 -46.98 14.73 19.56
C GLU A 282 -47.07 15.58 18.29
N VAL A 283 -46.35 16.70 18.24
CA VAL A 283 -46.34 17.61 17.08
C VAL A 283 -45.44 17.10 15.96
N MET A 284 -44.25 16.58 16.29
CA MET A 284 -43.26 16.06 15.35
C MET A 284 -43.73 14.76 14.70
N TRP A 285 -44.45 13.91 15.43
CA TRP A 285 -44.88 12.59 14.97
C TRP A 285 -46.41 12.44 14.89
N ALA A 286 -47.10 13.57 14.75
CA ALA A 286 -48.56 13.62 14.64
C ALA A 286 -49.07 12.65 13.56
N ALA A 287 -50.05 11.81 13.92
CA ALA A 287 -50.79 11.03 12.95
C ALA A 287 -51.85 11.90 12.25
N ASP A 288 -52.29 11.50 11.06
CA ASP A 288 -53.41 12.15 10.38
C ASP A 288 -54.67 12.13 11.26
N GLY A 289 -55.31 13.30 11.41
CA GLY A 289 -56.48 13.49 12.27
C GLY A 289 -56.18 13.69 13.76
N SER A 290 -54.91 13.68 14.18
CA SER A 290 -54.52 13.95 15.58
C SER A 290 -54.51 15.46 15.91
N SER A 291 -54.59 15.79 17.20
CA SER A 291 -54.47 17.18 17.71
C SER A 291 -53.12 17.85 17.42
N GLY A 292 -52.12 17.07 17.00
CA GLY A 292 -50.79 17.55 16.58
C GLY A 292 -50.72 17.97 15.11
N GLN A 293 -51.68 17.57 14.27
CA GLN A 293 -51.59 17.74 12.82
C GLN A 293 -51.51 19.22 12.41
N GLY A 294 -50.56 19.55 11.53
CA GLY A 294 -50.35 20.90 11.00
C GLY A 294 -49.69 21.89 11.97
N ARG A 295 -49.52 21.54 13.26
CA ARG A 295 -48.93 22.43 14.27
C ARG A 295 -47.42 22.61 14.11
N LEU A 296 -46.73 21.65 13.50
CA LEU A 296 -45.27 21.71 13.28
C LEU A 296 -44.87 22.92 12.40
N GLU A 297 -45.76 23.42 11.55
CA GLU A 297 -45.49 24.60 10.70
C GLU A 297 -45.61 25.93 11.46
N GLY A 298 -46.22 25.92 12.65
CA GLY A 298 -46.27 27.08 13.55
C GLY A 298 -44.87 27.38 14.10
N THR A 299 -44.45 28.64 14.06
CA THR A 299 -43.11 29.06 14.48
C THR A 299 -42.80 28.70 15.93
N GLU A 300 -43.82 28.70 16.78
CA GLU A 300 -43.77 28.32 18.19
C GLU A 300 -43.48 26.83 18.42
N PHE A 301 -43.68 25.97 17.41
CA PHE A 301 -43.31 24.55 17.44
C PHE A 301 -42.12 24.23 16.54
N ALA A 302 -42.04 24.85 15.34
CA ALA A 302 -40.99 24.59 14.35
C ALA A 302 -39.59 24.87 14.92
N GLN A 303 -39.40 26.02 15.57
CA GLN A 303 -38.09 26.42 16.10
C GLN A 303 -37.64 25.51 17.27
N PRO A 304 -38.45 25.27 18.32
CA PRO A 304 -38.13 24.28 19.35
C PRO A 304 -37.90 22.86 18.80
N ALA A 305 -38.71 22.41 17.83
CA ALA A 305 -38.58 21.06 17.28
C ALA A 305 -37.27 20.87 16.48
N LEU A 306 -36.86 21.89 15.71
CA LEU A 306 -35.56 21.88 15.03
C LEU A 306 -34.41 21.87 16.04
N PHE A 307 -34.45 22.74 17.05
CA PHE A 307 -33.45 22.76 18.10
C PHE A 307 -33.32 21.40 18.81
N ALA A 308 -34.44 20.80 19.21
CA ALA A 308 -34.46 19.49 19.86
C ALA A 308 -33.85 18.39 18.98
N LEU A 309 -34.23 18.34 17.71
CA LEU A 309 -33.66 17.38 16.75
C LEU A 309 -32.16 17.59 16.55
N GLU A 310 -31.73 18.84 16.36
CA GLU A 310 -30.34 19.19 16.05
C GLU A 310 -29.41 18.87 17.22
N VAL A 311 -29.83 19.15 18.45
CA VAL A 311 -29.07 18.78 19.66
C VAL A 311 -29.01 17.25 19.81
N ALA A 312 -30.13 16.54 19.68
CA ALA A 312 -30.15 15.09 19.79
C ALA A 312 -29.28 14.41 18.72
N LEU A 313 -29.31 14.93 17.49
CA LEU A 313 -28.51 14.42 16.37
C LEU A 313 -27.01 14.68 16.57
N ALA A 314 -26.64 15.88 17.02
CA ALA A 314 -25.25 16.21 17.33
C ALA A 314 -24.71 15.31 18.45
N ARG A 315 -25.46 15.10 19.53
CA ARG A 315 -25.05 14.21 20.64
C ARG A 315 -24.93 12.74 20.21
N LEU A 316 -25.81 12.26 19.32
CA LEU A 316 -25.68 10.94 18.72
C LEU A 316 -24.37 10.80 17.93
N LEU A 317 -24.06 11.77 17.07
CA LEU A 317 -22.83 11.76 16.29
C LEU A 317 -21.57 11.85 17.18
N GLU A 318 -21.61 12.68 18.22
CA GLU A 318 -20.55 12.78 19.23
C GLU A 318 -20.32 11.46 19.98
N SER A 319 -21.38 10.69 20.25
CA SER A 319 -21.27 9.35 20.84
C SER A 319 -20.53 8.33 19.95
N TRP A 320 -20.44 8.61 18.65
CA TRP A 320 -19.63 7.85 17.70
C TRP A 320 -18.26 8.51 17.44
N GLY A 321 -17.84 9.40 18.34
CA GLY A 321 -16.52 10.03 18.33
C GLY A 321 -16.37 11.24 17.41
N LEU A 322 -17.44 11.70 16.73
CA LEU A 322 -17.35 12.87 15.87
C LEU A 322 -17.21 14.14 16.73
N ARG A 323 -16.20 14.95 16.42
CA ARG A 323 -15.98 16.25 17.07
C ARG A 323 -15.86 17.33 16.01
N PRO A 324 -16.76 18.33 16.00
CA PRO A 324 -16.62 19.47 15.09
C PRO A 324 -15.47 20.37 15.53
N ASP A 325 -14.67 20.83 14.57
CA ASP A 325 -13.71 21.92 14.76
C ASP A 325 -14.39 23.30 14.71
N PHE A 326 -15.55 23.37 14.04
CA PHE A 326 -16.33 24.58 13.89
C PHE A 326 -17.83 24.27 13.94
N VAL A 327 -18.61 25.26 14.35
CA VAL A 327 -20.07 25.22 14.24
C VAL A 327 -20.59 26.47 13.55
N ALA A 328 -21.63 26.33 12.77
CA ALA A 328 -22.41 27.43 12.22
C ALA A 328 -23.87 27.00 12.17
N GLY A 329 -24.79 27.95 12.08
CA GLY A 329 -26.20 27.62 11.86
C GLY A 329 -26.90 28.70 11.10
N HIS A 330 -28.06 28.40 10.51
CA HIS A 330 -28.83 29.37 9.75
C HIS A 330 -30.03 29.86 10.56
N SER A 331 -30.07 31.15 10.89
CA SER A 331 -31.14 31.72 11.72
C SER A 331 -31.29 30.95 13.04
N VAL A 332 -32.41 30.24 13.27
CA VAL A 332 -32.64 29.41 14.48
C VAL A 332 -31.57 28.34 14.68
N GLY A 333 -30.98 27.81 13.61
CA GLY A 333 -29.87 26.86 13.73
C GLY A 333 -28.65 27.46 14.45
N GLU A 334 -28.46 28.78 14.46
CA GLU A 334 -27.37 29.39 15.24
C GLU A 334 -27.58 29.27 16.75
N LEU A 335 -28.82 29.16 17.23
CA LEU A 335 -29.09 28.87 18.64
C LEU A 335 -28.65 27.44 18.97
N ALA A 336 -28.90 26.47 18.09
CA ALA A 336 -28.37 25.12 18.25
C ALA A 336 -26.83 25.10 18.17
N ALA A 337 -26.23 25.76 17.17
CA ALA A 337 -24.78 25.87 17.05
C ALA A 337 -24.13 26.52 18.28
N ALA A 338 -24.74 27.57 18.82
CA ALA A 338 -24.25 28.25 20.02
C ALA A 338 -24.38 27.37 21.27
N HIS A 339 -25.46 26.60 21.42
CA HIS A 339 -25.56 25.58 22.46
C HIS A 339 -24.44 24.54 22.34
N LEU A 340 -24.21 24.01 21.14
CA LEU A 340 -23.17 23.00 20.89
C LEU A 340 -21.77 23.55 21.18
N ALA A 341 -21.51 24.82 20.86
CA ALA A 341 -20.30 25.53 21.24
C ALA A 341 -20.21 25.88 22.74
N GLY A 342 -21.25 25.59 23.54
CA GLY A 342 -21.27 25.84 24.97
C GLY A 342 -21.54 27.30 25.35
N VAL A 343 -22.11 28.11 24.46
CA VAL A 343 -22.42 29.53 24.73
C VAL A 343 -23.50 29.69 25.80
N PHE A 344 -24.40 28.72 25.91
CA PHE A 344 -25.43 28.70 26.95
C PHE A 344 -25.74 27.25 27.37
N SER A 345 -26.22 27.11 28.61
CA SER A 345 -26.72 25.85 29.15
C SER A 345 -27.90 25.32 28.33
N LEU A 346 -28.28 24.05 28.49
CA LEU A 346 -29.47 23.51 27.81
C LEU A 346 -30.74 24.28 28.21
N ALA A 347 -30.92 24.53 29.51
CA ALA A 347 -32.07 25.27 30.04
C ALA A 347 -32.17 26.68 29.44
N ASP A 348 -31.04 27.41 29.41
CA ASP A 348 -30.97 28.75 28.82
C ASP A 348 -31.25 28.73 27.30
N ALA A 349 -30.71 27.74 26.58
CA ALA A 349 -30.99 27.53 25.16
C ALA A 349 -32.48 27.37 24.91
N CYS A 350 -33.10 26.47 25.67
CA CYS A 350 -34.51 26.13 25.59
C CYS A 350 -35.38 27.36 25.89
N ALA A 351 -35.07 28.10 26.96
CA ALA A 351 -35.77 29.33 27.31
C ALA A 351 -35.72 30.36 26.17
N LEU A 352 -34.55 30.56 25.56
CA LEU A 352 -34.38 31.53 24.47
C LEU A 352 -35.09 31.09 23.18
N VAL A 353 -34.98 29.81 22.81
CA VAL A 353 -35.65 29.24 21.61
C VAL A 353 -37.17 29.27 21.76
N VAL A 354 -37.70 28.91 22.93
CA VAL A 354 -39.15 28.94 23.21
C VAL A 354 -39.66 30.38 23.21
N ALA A 355 -38.94 31.31 23.85
CA ALA A 355 -39.30 32.73 23.84
C ALA A 355 -39.33 33.27 22.40
N ARG A 356 -38.30 32.97 21.61
CA ARG A 356 -38.20 33.38 20.20
C ARG A 356 -39.36 32.83 19.37
N GLY A 357 -39.58 31.51 19.42
CA GLY A 357 -40.63 30.84 18.66
C GLY A 357 -42.03 31.38 19.00
N ARG A 358 -42.34 31.51 20.29
CA ARG A 358 -43.63 32.04 20.78
C ARG A 358 -43.86 33.49 20.36
N LEU A 359 -42.87 34.36 20.57
CA LEU A 359 -43.01 35.79 20.24
C LEU A 359 -43.15 35.99 18.73
N MET A 360 -42.32 35.31 17.93
CA MET A 360 -42.39 35.39 16.46
C MET A 360 -43.69 34.78 15.91
N GLY A 361 -44.20 33.70 16.52
CA GLY A 361 -45.47 33.08 16.13
C GLY A 361 -46.71 33.91 16.47
N ALA A 362 -46.60 34.83 17.44
CA ALA A 362 -47.70 35.71 17.86
C ALA A 362 -47.84 36.99 17.01
N LEU A 363 -46.91 37.23 16.08
CA LEU A 363 -46.97 38.38 15.18
C LEU A 363 -48.13 38.27 14.18
N PRO A 364 -48.63 39.41 13.64
CA PRO A 364 -49.62 39.38 12.58
C PRO A 364 -49.10 38.69 11.31
N THR A 365 -49.99 37.96 10.64
CA THR A 365 -49.72 37.43 9.29
C THR A 365 -49.73 38.56 8.24
N GLY A 366 -49.15 38.31 7.06
CA GLY A 366 -49.07 39.30 5.96
C GLY A 366 -47.65 39.67 5.52
N GLY A 367 -46.63 39.00 6.06
CA GLY A 367 -45.26 39.06 5.55
C GLY A 367 -44.95 37.95 4.56
N ALA A 368 -43.97 38.16 3.68
CA ALA A 368 -43.46 37.12 2.77
C ALA A 368 -41.93 37.10 2.75
N MET A 369 -41.37 35.93 2.43
CA MET A 369 -39.95 35.76 2.12
C MET A 369 -39.79 35.14 0.73
N VAL A 370 -38.88 35.69 -0.08
CA VAL A 370 -38.62 35.22 -1.44
C VAL A 370 -37.12 35.05 -1.64
N ALA A 371 -36.71 33.84 -2.03
CA ALA A 371 -35.37 33.59 -2.53
C ALA A 371 -35.24 34.15 -3.96
N VAL A 372 -34.18 34.91 -4.20
CA VAL A 372 -33.85 35.60 -5.44
C VAL A 372 -32.48 35.12 -5.89
N ARG A 373 -32.39 34.62 -7.13
CA ARG A 373 -31.10 34.27 -7.74
C ARG A 373 -30.47 35.52 -8.34
N ALA A 374 -29.77 36.28 -7.50
CA ALA A 374 -29.07 37.52 -7.86
C ALA A 374 -28.00 37.84 -6.81
N THR A 375 -27.08 38.75 -7.14
CA THR A 375 -26.07 39.24 -6.19
C THR A 375 -26.69 40.14 -5.12
N GLU A 376 -26.09 40.19 -3.94
CA GLU A 376 -26.50 41.12 -2.87
C GLU A 376 -26.55 42.57 -3.37
N ARG A 377 -25.57 42.97 -4.18
CA ARG A 377 -25.48 44.32 -4.75
C ARG A 377 -26.67 44.65 -5.64
N ASP A 378 -27.09 43.72 -6.50
CA ASP A 378 -28.21 43.94 -7.42
C ASP A 378 -29.55 43.97 -6.67
N VAL A 379 -29.70 43.12 -5.64
CA VAL A 379 -30.85 43.14 -4.74
C VAL A 379 -30.89 44.46 -3.95
N ALA A 380 -29.79 44.89 -3.37
CA ALA A 380 -29.70 46.16 -2.65
C ALA A 380 -30.08 47.36 -3.54
N ALA A 381 -29.63 47.37 -4.80
CA ALA A 381 -30.03 48.39 -5.77
C ALA A 381 -31.54 48.38 -6.06
N ALA A 382 -32.16 47.20 -6.11
CA ALA A 382 -33.60 47.07 -6.30
C ALA A 382 -34.44 47.51 -5.08
N LEU A 383 -33.85 47.52 -3.88
CA LEU A 383 -34.50 47.93 -2.64
C LEU A 383 -34.43 49.44 -2.36
N VAL A 384 -33.66 50.21 -3.15
CA VAL A 384 -33.59 51.67 -3.00
C VAL A 384 -35.00 52.29 -3.12
N GLY A 385 -35.46 52.92 -2.04
CA GLY A 385 -36.80 53.53 -1.95
C GLY A 385 -37.95 52.57 -1.61
N VAL A 386 -37.65 51.35 -1.17
CA VAL A 386 -38.64 50.34 -0.73
C VAL A 386 -38.36 49.92 0.71
N ASP A 387 -38.72 50.78 1.67
CA ASP A 387 -38.39 50.57 3.09
C ASP A 387 -39.11 49.36 3.73
N GLN A 388 -40.15 48.85 3.09
CA GLN A 388 -40.96 47.72 3.58
C GLN A 388 -40.29 46.35 3.33
N VAL A 389 -39.16 46.30 2.59
CA VAL A 389 -38.48 45.07 2.19
C VAL A 389 -36.99 45.16 2.53
N THR A 390 -36.46 44.13 3.19
CA THR A 390 -35.04 44.01 3.51
C THR A 390 -34.45 42.73 2.95
N ILE A 391 -33.12 42.67 2.88
CA ILE A 391 -32.41 41.41 2.71
C ILE A 391 -32.47 40.67 4.05
N ALA A 392 -33.01 39.45 4.03
CA ALA A 392 -33.11 38.58 5.19
C ALA A 392 -31.97 37.57 5.28
N ALA A 393 -31.40 37.16 4.14
CA ALA A 393 -30.24 36.28 4.12
C ALA A 393 -29.42 36.46 2.85
N VAL A 394 -28.11 36.33 2.98
CA VAL A 394 -27.15 36.18 1.88
C VAL A 394 -26.53 34.80 2.03
N ASN A 395 -27.08 33.82 1.30
CA ASN A 395 -26.71 32.41 1.40
C ASN A 395 -25.52 32.05 0.51
N GLY A 396 -25.19 32.90 -0.46
CA GLY A 396 -24.07 32.73 -1.38
C GLY A 396 -24.00 33.88 -2.38
N PRO A 397 -23.02 33.87 -3.31
CA PRO A 397 -22.78 34.98 -4.24
C PRO A 397 -23.99 35.40 -5.08
N ASP A 398 -24.82 34.42 -5.49
CA ASP A 398 -26.02 34.63 -6.29
C ASP A 398 -27.29 34.07 -5.61
N ALA A 399 -27.29 33.94 -4.27
CA ALA A 399 -28.37 33.32 -3.52
C ALA A 399 -28.78 34.22 -2.35
N VAL A 400 -29.71 35.14 -2.60
CA VAL A 400 -30.18 36.14 -1.63
C VAL A 400 -31.65 35.90 -1.30
N VAL A 401 -32.07 36.18 -0.07
CA VAL A 401 -33.47 36.12 0.35
C VAL A 401 -33.92 37.51 0.77
N ILE A 402 -35.02 37.98 0.18
CA ILE A 402 -35.70 39.22 0.60
C ILE A 402 -36.91 38.88 1.49
N SER A 403 -37.22 39.78 2.43
CA SER A 403 -38.28 39.60 3.43
C SER A 403 -38.92 40.94 3.77
N GLY A 404 -40.21 40.94 4.05
CA GLY A 404 -40.97 42.15 4.38
C GLY A 404 -42.47 41.99 4.15
N GLU A 405 -43.16 43.11 3.95
CA GLU A 405 -44.59 43.12 3.62
C GLU A 405 -44.86 42.38 2.30
N GLU A 406 -45.84 41.48 2.28
CA GLU A 406 -46.07 40.58 1.14
C GLU A 406 -46.20 41.30 -0.21
N ALA A 407 -47.01 42.37 -0.28
CA ALA A 407 -47.22 43.10 -1.53
C ALA A 407 -45.92 43.73 -2.06
N ALA A 408 -45.14 44.37 -1.17
CA ALA A 408 -43.88 45.01 -1.52
C ALA A 408 -42.81 43.98 -1.92
N VAL A 409 -42.70 42.87 -1.17
CA VAL A 409 -41.78 41.76 -1.49
C VAL A 409 -42.07 41.20 -2.87
N MET A 410 -43.34 40.94 -3.20
CA MET A 410 -43.72 40.41 -4.51
C MET A 410 -43.44 41.41 -5.64
N GLN A 411 -43.59 42.72 -5.40
CA GLN A 411 -43.25 43.75 -6.38
C GLN A 411 -41.74 43.82 -6.65
N VAL A 412 -40.90 43.69 -5.62
CA VAL A 412 -39.44 43.64 -5.78
C VAL A 412 -39.03 42.33 -6.47
N ALA A 413 -39.58 41.19 -6.04
CA ALA A 413 -39.30 39.88 -6.62
C ALA A 413 -39.59 39.83 -8.13
N ALA A 414 -40.66 40.47 -8.59
CA ALA A 414 -41.02 40.53 -10.02
C ALA A 414 -39.98 41.23 -10.91
N ARG A 415 -39.01 41.95 -10.33
CA ARG A 415 -37.89 42.58 -11.06
C ARG A 415 -36.79 41.58 -11.43
N PHE A 416 -36.83 40.36 -10.89
CA PHE A 416 -35.83 39.33 -11.11
C PHE A 416 -36.43 38.14 -11.87
N ALA A 417 -35.64 37.54 -12.76
CA ALA A 417 -36.11 36.43 -13.60
C ALA A 417 -36.31 35.11 -12.83
N HIS A 418 -35.60 34.93 -11.72
CA HIS A 418 -35.56 33.66 -10.99
C HIS A 418 -35.80 33.89 -9.50
N THR A 419 -37.06 33.71 -9.09
CA THR A 419 -37.48 33.87 -7.70
C THR A 419 -38.31 32.69 -7.22
N ARG A 420 -38.19 32.34 -5.94
CA ARG A 420 -38.99 31.31 -5.29
C ARG A 420 -39.50 31.82 -3.95
N ARG A 421 -40.83 31.88 -3.79
CA ARG A 421 -41.46 32.17 -2.49
C ARG A 421 -41.16 31.03 -1.51
N LEU A 422 -40.70 31.37 -0.32
CA LEU A 422 -40.43 30.42 0.76
C LEU A 422 -41.73 30.12 1.51
N ARG A 423 -41.86 28.87 1.96
CA ARG A 423 -43.01 28.42 2.76
C ARG A 423 -42.73 28.71 4.23
N VAL A 424 -42.96 29.95 4.63
CA VAL A 424 -42.79 30.43 6.01
C VAL A 424 -44.04 31.19 6.43
N SER A 425 -44.32 31.19 7.73
CA SER A 425 -45.51 31.82 8.30
C SER A 425 -45.40 33.35 8.37
N HIS A 426 -44.18 33.88 8.48
CA HIS A 426 -43.90 35.30 8.68
C HIS A 426 -42.65 35.75 7.91
N ALA A 427 -42.48 37.07 7.78
CA ALA A 427 -41.31 37.71 7.19
C ALA A 427 -40.18 37.87 8.23
N PHE A 428 -39.42 36.81 8.48
CA PHE A 428 -38.28 36.83 9.40
C PHE A 428 -37.15 37.73 8.90
N HIS A 429 -36.30 38.22 9.81
CA HIS A 429 -35.15 39.09 9.48
C HIS A 429 -35.56 40.35 8.71
N SER A 430 -36.64 41.00 9.16
CA SER A 430 -37.25 42.17 8.54
C SER A 430 -37.84 43.13 9.57
N PRO A 431 -38.19 44.38 9.19
CA PRO A 431 -38.87 45.34 10.07
C PRO A 431 -40.13 44.79 10.75
N LEU A 432 -40.76 43.77 10.18
CA LEU A 432 -41.94 43.13 10.78
C LEU A 432 -41.62 42.38 12.09
N MET A 433 -40.34 42.20 12.44
CA MET A 433 -39.91 41.65 13.73
C MET A 433 -39.77 42.73 14.82
N ASP A 434 -39.77 44.02 14.48
CA ASP A 434 -39.59 45.12 15.45
C ASP A 434 -40.55 45.06 16.65
N PRO A 435 -41.84 44.67 16.51
CA PRO A 435 -42.79 44.65 17.64
C PRO A 435 -42.44 43.68 18.77
N ILE A 436 -41.60 42.67 18.52
CA ILE A 436 -41.25 41.66 19.54
C ILE A 436 -39.87 41.89 20.17
N LEU A 437 -39.09 42.86 19.68
CA LEU A 437 -37.67 42.97 20.06
C LEU A 437 -37.48 43.31 21.54
N ASP A 438 -38.35 44.12 22.14
CA ASP A 438 -38.26 44.46 23.56
C ASP A 438 -38.60 43.26 24.45
N ALA A 439 -39.69 42.54 24.14
CA ALA A 439 -40.07 41.33 24.86
C ALA A 439 -39.03 40.19 24.69
N PHE A 440 -38.40 40.11 23.52
CA PHE A 440 -37.31 39.15 23.30
C PHE A 440 -36.02 39.56 24.03
N ARG A 441 -35.75 40.87 24.16
CA ARG A 441 -34.63 41.39 24.96
C ARG A 441 -34.78 40.99 26.42
N GLU A 442 -35.97 41.13 26.99
CA GLU A 442 -36.24 40.70 28.38
C GLU A 442 -35.90 39.24 28.60
N ALA A 443 -36.23 38.35 27.64
CA ALA A 443 -35.86 36.94 27.72
C ALA A 443 -34.34 36.73 27.57
N ALA A 444 -33.69 37.41 26.62
CA ALA A 444 -32.25 37.31 26.40
C ALA A 444 -31.42 37.84 27.59
N GLU A 445 -31.92 38.83 28.34
CA GLU A 445 -31.26 39.35 29.54
C GLU A 445 -31.28 38.38 30.73
N GLN A 446 -32.15 37.37 30.73
CA GLN A 446 -32.16 36.32 31.76
C GLN A 446 -31.16 35.19 31.48
N ILE A 447 -30.55 35.16 30.29
CA ILE A 447 -29.65 34.09 29.87
C ILE A 447 -28.25 34.29 30.44
N THR A 448 -27.67 33.20 30.95
CA THR A 448 -26.25 33.18 31.29
C THR A 448 -25.41 32.79 30.09
N TYR A 449 -24.56 33.71 29.63
CA TYR A 449 -23.68 33.49 28.48
C TYR A 449 -22.28 33.03 28.92
N HIS A 450 -21.73 32.07 28.18
CA HIS A 450 -20.37 31.57 28.31
C HIS A 450 -19.60 31.75 26.99
N PRO A 451 -18.28 31.98 27.03
CA PRO A 451 -17.47 31.98 25.82
C PRO A 451 -17.52 30.63 25.09
N PRO A 452 -17.61 30.60 23.75
CA PRO A 452 -17.69 29.36 23.00
C PRO A 452 -16.40 28.53 23.14
N THR A 453 -16.55 27.22 23.36
CA THR A 453 -15.46 26.24 23.40
C THR A 453 -15.14 25.66 22.02
N ILE A 454 -16.09 25.74 21.09
CA ILE A 454 -15.92 25.43 19.66
C ILE A 454 -16.12 26.73 18.88
N PRO A 455 -15.18 27.12 17.99
CA PRO A 455 -15.34 28.31 17.16
C PRO A 455 -16.66 28.32 16.39
N LEU A 456 -17.45 29.37 16.60
CA LEU A 456 -18.78 29.57 16.00
C LEU A 456 -18.72 30.67 14.93
N VAL A 457 -19.48 30.52 13.85
CA VAL A 457 -19.68 31.60 12.86
C VAL A 457 -20.93 32.41 13.18
N SER A 458 -20.76 33.72 13.23
CA SER A 458 -21.86 34.66 13.50
C SER A 458 -22.69 34.92 12.25
N ASN A 459 -24.01 34.75 12.31
CA ASN A 459 -24.88 35.12 11.19
C ASN A 459 -24.94 36.62 10.94
N LEU A 460 -24.68 37.48 11.94
CA LEU A 460 -24.71 38.93 11.75
C LEU A 460 -23.51 39.44 10.97
N THR A 461 -22.35 38.81 11.13
CA THR A 461 -21.08 39.31 10.57
C THR A 461 -20.54 38.46 9.43
N GLY A 462 -20.93 37.18 9.34
CA GLY A 462 -20.37 36.25 8.36
C GLY A 462 -18.93 35.83 8.66
N ALA A 463 -18.43 36.11 9.86
CA ALA A 463 -17.09 35.78 10.32
C ALA A 463 -17.14 34.88 11.57
N LEU A 464 -15.99 34.33 11.97
CA LEU A 464 -15.85 33.72 13.29
C LEU A 464 -16.28 34.72 14.37
N ALA A 465 -17.17 34.28 15.25
CA ALA A 465 -17.80 35.12 16.23
C ALA A 465 -16.79 35.63 17.25
N ASP A 466 -16.90 36.93 17.53
CA ASP A 466 -16.22 37.59 18.63
C ASP A 466 -16.98 37.26 19.93
N PRO A 467 -16.38 36.51 20.89
CA PRO A 467 -17.06 36.11 22.12
C PRO A 467 -17.63 37.29 22.91
N GLU A 468 -16.95 38.44 22.91
CA GLU A 468 -17.41 39.63 23.64
C GLU A 468 -18.72 40.20 23.08
N LYS A 469 -18.97 39.98 21.78
CA LYS A 469 -20.21 40.41 21.13
C LYS A 469 -21.28 39.32 21.20
N LEU A 470 -20.90 38.08 20.92
CA LEU A 470 -21.80 36.92 20.90
C LEU A 470 -22.47 36.68 22.26
N CYS A 471 -21.71 36.85 23.35
CA CYS A 471 -22.16 36.64 24.73
C CYS A 471 -22.91 37.86 25.29
N THR A 472 -23.77 38.48 24.48
CA THR A 472 -24.59 39.64 24.90
C THR A 472 -26.05 39.48 24.46
N PRO A 473 -27.03 39.91 25.28
CA PRO A 473 -28.44 39.93 24.87
C PRO A 473 -28.67 40.72 23.58
N GLY A 474 -27.93 41.83 23.41
CA GLY A 474 -28.02 42.70 22.25
C GLY A 474 -27.70 42.00 20.92
N TYR A 475 -26.79 41.02 20.93
CA TYR A 475 -26.50 40.20 19.76
C TYR A 475 -27.73 39.42 19.30
N TRP A 476 -28.38 38.72 20.23
CA TRP A 476 -29.53 37.86 19.92
C TRP A 476 -30.77 38.65 19.53
N VAL A 477 -30.97 39.85 20.10
CA VAL A 477 -32.04 40.76 19.65
C VAL A 477 -31.82 41.21 18.20
N ARG A 478 -30.59 41.60 17.85
CA ARG A 478 -30.23 41.95 16.46
C ARG A 478 -30.36 40.75 15.52
N HIS A 479 -30.00 39.56 15.98
CA HIS A 479 -30.08 38.30 15.23
C HIS A 479 -31.49 37.94 14.76
N VAL A 480 -32.54 38.32 15.50
CA VAL A 480 -33.94 38.14 15.07
C VAL A 480 -34.30 39.04 13.88
N ARG A 481 -33.63 40.19 13.76
CA ARG A 481 -34.04 41.32 12.92
C ARG A 481 -33.16 41.53 11.68
N GLU A 482 -31.87 41.29 11.80
CA GLU A 482 -30.87 41.58 10.76
C GLU A 482 -30.59 40.38 9.85
N ALA A 483 -29.96 40.64 8.70
CA ALA A 483 -29.74 39.64 7.67
C ALA A 483 -28.77 38.52 8.12
N VAL A 484 -29.07 37.29 7.73
CA VAL A 484 -28.20 36.12 7.90
C VAL A 484 -27.09 36.10 6.83
N ARG A 485 -25.83 36.28 7.23
CA ARG A 485 -24.62 36.24 6.38
C ARG A 485 -24.05 34.82 6.18
N PHE A 486 -24.90 33.85 5.82
CA PHE A 486 -24.49 32.45 5.74
C PHE A 486 -23.41 32.16 4.68
N GLY A 487 -23.52 32.78 3.50
CA GLY A 487 -22.55 32.59 2.41
C GLY A 487 -21.15 33.08 2.76
N ASP A 488 -21.06 34.21 3.46
CA ASP A 488 -19.79 34.71 4.01
C ASP A 488 -19.27 33.78 5.10
N GLY A 489 -20.17 33.30 5.95
CA GLY A 489 -19.85 32.34 7.01
C GLY A 489 -19.18 31.07 6.48
N LEU A 490 -19.69 30.50 5.38
CA LEU A 490 -19.06 29.37 4.71
C LEU A 490 -17.67 29.72 4.17
N GLN A 491 -17.47 30.93 3.63
CA GLN A 491 -16.15 31.38 3.20
C GLN A 491 -15.18 31.54 4.38
N ALA A 492 -15.65 32.06 5.51
CA ALA A 492 -14.87 32.18 6.73
C ALA A 492 -14.45 30.80 7.29
N LEU A 493 -15.35 29.81 7.28
CA LEU A 493 -15.02 28.43 7.67
C LEU A 493 -13.94 27.84 6.78
N ARG A 494 -14.09 28.00 5.45
CA ARG A 494 -13.10 27.52 4.47
C ARG A 494 -11.74 28.20 4.67
N ALA A 495 -11.74 29.52 4.91
CA ALA A 495 -10.53 30.27 5.22
C ALA A 495 -9.87 29.83 6.54
N ALA A 496 -10.66 29.36 7.52
CA ALA A 496 -10.18 28.80 8.78
C ALA A 496 -9.73 27.32 8.69
N GLY A 497 -9.84 26.72 7.50
CA GLY A 497 -9.35 25.36 7.20
C GLY A 497 -10.44 24.27 7.23
N ALA A 498 -11.72 24.62 7.39
CA ALA A 498 -12.80 23.66 7.23
C ALA A 498 -12.88 23.17 5.78
N ASN A 499 -12.83 21.86 5.60
CA ASN A 499 -12.92 21.22 4.29
C ASN A 499 -13.97 20.12 4.24
N THR A 500 -14.71 19.90 5.32
CA THR A 500 -15.78 18.92 5.41
C THR A 500 -16.91 19.52 6.22
N PHE A 501 -18.14 19.46 5.70
CA PHE A 501 -19.32 20.08 6.28
C PHE A 501 -20.39 19.01 6.52
N LEU A 502 -20.93 18.96 7.73
CA LEU A 502 -22.05 18.08 8.09
C LEU A 502 -23.25 18.94 8.44
N GLU A 503 -24.32 18.85 7.67
CA GLU A 503 -25.59 19.49 8.03
C GLU A 503 -26.28 18.68 9.14
N ILE A 504 -26.48 19.35 10.27
CA ILE A 504 -27.23 18.86 11.42
C ILE A 504 -28.64 19.41 11.27
N GLY A 505 -29.56 18.55 10.86
CA GLY A 505 -30.95 18.92 10.64
C GLY A 505 -31.76 17.80 9.99
N PRO A 506 -33.05 18.02 9.71
CA PRO A 506 -33.97 16.99 9.23
C PRO A 506 -33.87 16.71 7.71
N ASP A 507 -33.13 17.52 6.95
CA ASP A 507 -32.99 17.45 5.49
C ASP A 507 -31.65 18.06 5.01
N ALA A 508 -31.45 18.17 3.69
CA ALA A 508 -30.21 18.64 3.06
C ALA A 508 -30.26 20.11 2.54
N THR A 509 -30.83 21.04 3.30
CA THR A 509 -31.05 22.42 2.82
C THR A 509 -29.76 23.24 2.78
N LEU A 510 -28.96 23.19 3.85
CA LEU A 510 -27.67 23.87 3.94
C LEU A 510 -26.58 23.15 3.14
N THR A 511 -26.69 21.83 3.01
CA THR A 511 -25.80 20.99 2.21
C THR A 511 -25.77 21.48 0.76
N ALA A 512 -26.94 21.76 0.18
CA ALA A 512 -27.03 22.28 -1.19
C ALA A 512 -26.40 23.68 -1.37
N LEU A 513 -26.24 24.45 -0.28
CA LEU A 513 -25.60 25.77 -0.29
C LEU A 513 -24.10 25.69 0.01
N ALA A 514 -23.69 24.71 0.82
CA ALA A 514 -22.32 24.52 1.28
C ALA A 514 -21.47 23.69 0.31
N ASP A 515 -22.08 22.72 -0.36
CA ASP A 515 -21.39 21.77 -1.23
C ASP A 515 -20.75 22.47 -2.43
N ARG A 516 -19.45 22.25 -2.61
CA ARG A 516 -18.73 22.70 -3.81
C ARG A 516 -18.16 21.54 -4.60
N ASP A 517 -17.54 20.59 -3.91
CA ASP A 517 -16.78 19.49 -4.51
C ASP A 517 -17.05 18.16 -3.77
N GLY A 518 -18.30 17.93 -3.33
CA GLY A 518 -18.68 16.75 -2.54
C GLY A 518 -18.19 16.82 -1.09
N ASP A 519 -17.98 18.03 -0.58
CA ASP A 519 -17.41 18.29 0.74
C ASP A 519 -18.46 18.56 1.82
N ALA A 520 -19.74 18.62 1.44
CA ALA A 520 -20.85 18.69 2.37
C ALA A 520 -21.73 17.43 2.31
N VAL A 521 -22.24 17.00 3.46
CA VAL A 521 -23.18 15.89 3.58
C VAL A 521 -24.26 16.22 4.62
N ALA A 522 -25.49 15.79 4.37
CA ALA A 522 -26.57 15.93 5.33
C ALA A 522 -26.64 14.71 6.26
N ALA A 523 -26.87 14.93 7.55
CA ALA A 523 -27.09 13.83 8.48
C ALA A 523 -28.43 13.11 8.23
N LEU A 524 -29.46 13.83 7.76
CA LEU A 524 -30.78 13.28 7.41
C LEU A 524 -31.27 13.85 6.06
N ARG A 525 -32.13 13.08 5.38
CA ARG A 525 -32.84 13.51 4.17
C ARG A 525 -34.27 13.01 4.16
N ARG A 526 -35.19 13.82 3.64
CA ARG A 526 -36.63 13.53 3.66
C ARG A 526 -37.06 12.31 2.84
N ASP A 527 -36.26 11.92 1.84
CA ASP A 527 -36.55 10.85 0.88
C ASP A 527 -35.83 9.53 1.23
N ARG A 528 -35.22 9.45 2.42
CA ARG A 528 -34.36 8.33 2.82
C ARG A 528 -34.70 7.85 4.24
N PRO A 529 -34.58 6.55 4.54
CA PRO A 529 -34.63 6.04 5.91
C PRO A 529 -33.55 6.69 6.76
N GLU A 530 -33.90 7.19 7.94
CA GLU A 530 -33.03 8.04 8.77
C GLU A 530 -31.80 7.27 9.25
N THR A 531 -32.02 6.05 9.76
CA THR A 531 -30.94 5.20 10.30
C THR A 531 -29.93 4.81 9.24
N ALA A 532 -30.38 4.40 8.05
CA ALA A 532 -29.46 4.10 6.96
C ALA A 532 -28.75 5.37 6.47
N HIS A 533 -29.44 6.52 6.40
CA HIS A 533 -28.84 7.75 5.88
C HIS A 533 -27.76 8.31 6.80
N VAL A 534 -28.00 8.36 8.12
CA VAL A 534 -26.99 8.88 9.07
C VAL A 534 -25.73 8.01 9.07
N LEU A 535 -25.86 6.68 8.91
CA LEU A 535 -24.71 5.77 8.77
C LEU A 535 -23.97 5.98 7.44
N ASN A 536 -24.67 6.30 6.34
CA ASN A 536 -24.00 6.68 5.09
C ASN A 536 -23.27 8.02 5.22
N ALA A 537 -23.83 8.98 5.97
CA ALA A 537 -23.16 10.24 6.27
C ALA A 537 -21.87 10.01 7.08
N LEU A 538 -21.90 9.15 8.10
CA LEU A 538 -20.70 8.69 8.82
C LEU A 538 -19.68 8.05 7.89
N GLY A 539 -20.12 7.20 6.98
CA GLY A 539 -19.26 6.59 5.96
C GLY A 539 -18.56 7.63 5.08
N HIS A 540 -19.30 8.65 4.62
CA HIS A 540 -18.74 9.76 3.84
C HIS A 540 -17.67 10.53 4.64
N LEU A 541 -17.94 10.84 5.90
CA LEU A 541 -16.99 11.51 6.79
C LEU A 541 -15.73 10.66 7.03
N HIS A 542 -15.89 9.36 7.26
CA HIS A 542 -14.77 8.43 7.43
C HIS A 542 -13.87 8.36 6.19
N ILE A 543 -14.47 8.34 5.00
CA ILE A 543 -13.74 8.36 3.71
C ILE A 543 -12.94 9.65 3.56
N ARG A 544 -13.49 10.79 4.01
CA ARG A 544 -12.79 12.09 4.00
C ARG A 544 -11.67 12.21 5.05
N GLY A 545 -11.57 11.24 5.96
CA GLY A 545 -10.53 11.22 6.98
C GLY A 545 -10.99 11.65 8.38
N VAL A 546 -12.28 11.92 8.58
CA VAL A 546 -12.83 12.22 9.90
C VAL A 546 -12.75 10.96 10.78
N PRO A 547 -12.20 11.05 12.01
CA PRO A 547 -12.20 9.94 12.96
C PRO A 547 -13.63 9.54 13.34
N VAL A 548 -13.91 8.24 13.30
CA VAL A 548 -15.19 7.64 13.72
C VAL A 548 -14.86 6.50 14.68
N ASP A 549 -15.49 6.48 15.83
CA ASP A 549 -15.47 5.38 16.78
C ASP A 549 -16.51 4.33 16.37
N TRP A 550 -16.12 3.49 15.41
CA TRP A 550 -16.98 2.41 14.92
C TRP A 550 -17.37 1.39 16.02
N PRO A 551 -16.49 0.98 16.96
CA PRO A 551 -16.90 0.15 18.10
C PRO A 551 -18.09 0.72 18.89
N ALA A 552 -18.16 2.03 19.09
CA ALA A 552 -19.26 2.67 19.83
C ALA A 552 -20.64 2.43 19.19
N LEU A 553 -20.72 2.21 17.87
CA LEU A 553 -21.97 1.89 17.17
C LEU A 553 -22.57 0.53 17.61
N PHE A 554 -21.71 -0.41 18.02
CA PHE A 554 -22.08 -1.78 18.39
C PHE A 554 -22.18 -1.97 19.91
N THR A 555 -22.06 -0.89 20.70
CA THR A 555 -22.23 -0.96 22.16
C THR A 555 -23.66 -1.41 22.49
N ASP A 556 -23.79 -2.26 23.51
CA ASP A 556 -25.06 -2.88 23.96
C ASP A 556 -25.76 -3.77 22.91
N ARG A 557 -25.01 -4.21 21.89
CA ARG A 557 -25.46 -5.19 20.88
C ARG A 557 -24.81 -6.55 21.10
N SER A 558 -25.55 -7.60 20.78
CA SER A 558 -24.98 -8.95 20.69
C SER A 558 -24.15 -9.05 19.41
N VAL A 559 -22.82 -9.04 19.55
CA VAL A 559 -21.86 -9.15 18.44
C VAL A 559 -20.75 -10.13 18.75
N HIS A 560 -20.29 -10.86 17.74
CA HIS A 560 -19.18 -11.80 17.83
C HIS A 560 -18.07 -11.43 16.85
N LEU A 561 -16.83 -11.74 17.23
CA LEU A 561 -15.71 -11.66 16.32
C LEU A 561 -15.74 -12.85 15.36
N VAL A 562 -15.76 -12.57 14.06
CA VAL A 562 -15.65 -13.57 13.00
C VAL A 562 -14.32 -13.44 12.28
N ASP A 563 -13.75 -14.58 11.91
CA ASP A 563 -12.56 -14.59 11.05
C ASP A 563 -12.93 -13.98 9.68
N LEU A 564 -12.05 -13.14 9.17
CA LEU A 564 -12.21 -12.47 7.89
C LEU A 564 -10.89 -12.58 7.11
N PRO A 565 -10.90 -12.41 5.78
CA PRO A 565 -9.68 -12.44 4.97
C PRO A 565 -8.63 -11.44 5.44
N THR A 566 -7.35 -11.83 5.33
CA THR A 566 -6.19 -10.98 5.62
C THR A 566 -5.91 -10.00 4.47
N TYR A 567 -5.04 -9.02 4.75
CA TYR A 567 -4.71 -7.94 3.81
C TYR A 567 -4.16 -8.45 2.46
N PRO A 568 -4.61 -7.90 1.32
CA PRO A 568 -4.14 -8.30 -0.01
C PRO A 568 -2.86 -7.55 -0.37
N PHE A 569 -1.71 -8.10 0.00
CA PHE A 569 -0.43 -7.52 -0.39
C PHE A 569 -0.26 -7.58 -1.91
N GLN A 570 0.08 -6.44 -2.52
CA GLN A 570 0.32 -6.30 -3.96
C GLN A 570 1.74 -6.75 -4.28
N HIS A 571 1.99 -8.07 -4.23
CA HIS A 571 3.31 -8.74 -4.23
C HIS A 571 4.29 -8.26 -5.33
N LYS A 572 4.94 -7.12 -5.11
CA LYS A 572 6.03 -6.60 -5.94
C LYS A 572 7.36 -7.12 -5.41
N HIS A 573 8.26 -7.50 -6.32
CA HIS A 573 9.59 -8.00 -5.97
C HIS A 573 10.52 -6.82 -5.68
N TYR A 574 11.01 -6.74 -4.45
CA TYR A 574 12.01 -5.77 -4.00
C TYR A 574 13.25 -6.50 -3.46
N TRP A 575 13.85 -7.36 -4.28
CA TRP A 575 15.09 -8.06 -3.92
C TRP A 575 16.29 -7.19 -4.30
N MET A 576 17.25 -7.02 -3.38
CA MET A 576 18.56 -6.51 -3.74
C MET A 576 19.30 -7.65 -4.45
N GLU A 577 19.63 -7.45 -5.73
CA GLU A 577 20.51 -8.37 -6.43
C GLU A 577 21.87 -8.34 -5.74
N ALA A 578 22.39 -9.52 -5.37
CA ALA A 578 23.65 -9.61 -4.66
C ALA A 578 24.77 -9.05 -5.55
N VAL A 579 25.30 -7.88 -5.18
CA VAL A 579 26.58 -7.41 -5.70
C VAL A 579 27.59 -8.47 -5.32
N GLN A 580 28.20 -9.14 -6.30
CA GLN A 580 29.23 -10.11 -6.03
C GLN A 580 30.38 -9.40 -5.33
N ASP A 581 30.62 -9.74 -4.06
CA ASP A 581 31.76 -9.26 -3.30
C ASP A 581 33.04 -9.60 -4.07
N THR A 582 33.69 -8.58 -4.62
CA THR A 582 35.05 -8.69 -5.12
C THR A 582 35.95 -8.98 -3.92
N VAL A 583 36.48 -10.20 -3.84
CA VAL A 583 37.51 -10.51 -2.84
C VAL A 583 38.70 -9.61 -3.13
N ASP A 584 39.07 -8.79 -2.15
CA ASP A 584 40.20 -7.87 -2.23
C ASP A 584 41.52 -8.64 -2.34
N VAL A 585 41.99 -8.84 -3.59
CA VAL A 585 43.21 -9.58 -3.91
C VAL A 585 44.48 -8.86 -3.44
N GLU A 586 44.40 -7.56 -3.13
CA GLU A 586 45.53 -6.78 -2.62
C GLU A 586 46.00 -7.27 -1.24
N GLN A 587 45.08 -7.81 -0.43
CA GLN A 587 45.42 -8.41 0.87
C GLN A 587 46.30 -9.66 0.75
N ALA A 588 46.29 -10.32 -0.42
CA ALA A 588 47.19 -11.42 -0.75
C ALA A 588 48.51 -10.95 -1.38
N GLY A 589 48.74 -9.63 -1.50
CA GLY A 589 49.93 -9.05 -2.13
C GLY A 589 49.92 -9.15 -3.65
N LEU A 590 48.74 -9.33 -4.27
CA LEU A 590 48.54 -9.40 -5.70
C LEU A 590 47.95 -8.09 -6.22
N GLU A 591 48.32 -7.70 -7.44
CA GLU A 591 47.75 -6.51 -8.08
C GLU A 591 46.42 -6.87 -8.76
N SER A 592 45.39 -6.04 -8.57
CA SER A 592 44.10 -6.23 -9.24
C SER A 592 44.19 -5.76 -10.70
N THR A 593 43.66 -6.56 -11.61
CA THR A 593 43.64 -6.25 -13.05
C THR A 593 42.42 -5.44 -13.49
N GLU A 594 41.47 -5.17 -12.58
CA GLU A 594 40.14 -4.56 -12.80
C GLU A 594 39.29 -5.19 -13.94
N HIS A 595 39.76 -6.30 -14.51
CA HIS A 595 39.19 -6.95 -15.68
C HIS A 595 38.05 -7.93 -15.30
N PRO A 596 36.96 -8.04 -16.06
CA PRO A 596 35.82 -8.87 -15.67
C PRO A 596 36.07 -10.39 -15.63
N LEU A 597 37.11 -10.86 -16.33
CA LEU A 597 37.47 -12.30 -16.40
C LEU A 597 38.78 -12.65 -15.70
N LEU A 598 39.63 -11.66 -15.42
CA LEU A 598 40.95 -11.83 -14.81
C LEU A 598 40.97 -10.89 -13.61
N GLY A 599 41.14 -11.44 -12.41
CA GLY A 599 41.01 -10.69 -11.16
C GLY A 599 42.35 -10.26 -10.56
N ALA A 600 43.45 -10.93 -10.90
CA ALA A 600 44.77 -10.66 -10.34
C ALA A 600 45.90 -10.90 -11.35
N VAL A 601 47.00 -10.16 -11.22
CA VAL A 601 48.26 -10.38 -11.94
C VAL A 601 49.41 -10.67 -10.96
N VAL A 602 50.29 -11.58 -11.37
CA VAL A 602 51.50 -11.99 -10.65
C VAL A 602 52.69 -11.79 -11.58
N GLU A 603 53.58 -10.86 -11.26
CA GLU A 603 54.89 -10.76 -11.92
C GLU A 603 55.79 -11.93 -11.47
N LEU A 604 56.56 -12.51 -12.39
CA LEU A 604 57.58 -13.53 -12.10
C LEU A 604 58.96 -12.86 -11.98
N PRO A 605 59.46 -12.62 -10.74
CA PRO A 605 60.68 -11.85 -10.55
C PRO A 605 61.89 -12.50 -11.24
N GLY A 606 62.67 -11.70 -11.94
CA GLY A 606 63.91 -12.12 -12.60
C GLY A 606 63.73 -12.76 -13.99
N SER A 607 62.51 -13.06 -14.44
CA SER A 607 62.21 -13.50 -15.81
C SER A 607 61.49 -12.44 -16.64
N GLY A 608 60.84 -11.48 -15.98
CA GLY A 608 60.03 -10.43 -16.63
C GLY A 608 58.77 -10.98 -17.31
N GLY A 609 58.33 -12.19 -16.96
CA GLY A 609 57.05 -12.76 -17.38
C GLY A 609 55.96 -12.51 -16.33
N VAL A 610 54.69 -12.70 -16.71
CA VAL A 610 53.53 -12.50 -15.84
C VAL A 610 52.55 -13.68 -15.91
N VAL A 611 51.79 -13.87 -14.83
CA VAL A 611 50.66 -14.80 -14.77
C VAL A 611 49.43 -14.04 -14.29
N LEU A 612 48.40 -13.99 -15.14
CA LEU A 612 47.09 -13.45 -14.78
C LEU A 612 46.18 -14.58 -14.34
N SER A 613 45.41 -14.40 -13.27
CA SER A 613 44.49 -15.40 -12.75
C SER A 613 43.06 -14.89 -12.71
N GLY A 614 42.12 -15.76 -13.04
CA GLY A 614 40.70 -15.44 -13.09
C GLY A 614 39.81 -16.63 -12.81
N ARG A 615 38.51 -16.37 -12.75
CA ARG A 615 37.46 -17.36 -12.51
C ARG A 615 36.30 -17.12 -13.46
N LEU A 616 35.94 -18.15 -14.22
CA LEU A 616 34.79 -18.13 -15.11
C LEU A 616 33.67 -18.99 -14.53
N SER A 617 32.48 -18.42 -14.38
CA SER A 617 31.27 -19.17 -14.02
C SER A 617 30.02 -18.50 -14.59
N LEU A 618 28.97 -19.27 -14.85
CA LEU A 618 27.70 -18.72 -15.33
C LEU A 618 26.99 -17.85 -14.28
N GLN A 619 27.39 -17.98 -13.01
CA GLN A 619 26.89 -17.14 -11.92
C GLN A 619 27.61 -15.77 -11.89
N ALA A 620 28.91 -15.75 -12.15
CA ALA A 620 29.71 -14.51 -12.15
C ALA A 620 29.62 -13.74 -13.46
N GLN A 621 29.53 -14.45 -14.59
CA GLN A 621 29.39 -13.86 -15.91
C GLN A 621 28.21 -14.51 -16.63
N PRO A 622 26.96 -14.10 -16.33
CA PRO A 622 25.75 -14.73 -16.88
C PRO A 622 25.69 -14.73 -18.41
N TRP A 623 26.29 -13.74 -19.05
CA TRP A 623 26.35 -13.64 -20.51
C TRP A 623 27.13 -14.78 -21.17
N LEU A 624 28.01 -15.49 -20.44
CA LEU A 624 28.70 -16.66 -20.99
C LEU A 624 27.73 -17.80 -21.31
N ALA A 625 26.58 -17.89 -20.63
CA ALA A 625 25.55 -18.89 -20.91
C ALA A 625 24.95 -18.75 -22.32
N ASP A 626 25.05 -17.56 -22.91
CA ASP A 626 24.55 -17.26 -24.25
C ASP A 626 25.48 -17.76 -25.36
N HIS A 627 26.65 -18.35 -25.07
CA HIS A 627 27.51 -18.98 -26.06
C HIS A 627 27.44 -20.51 -25.95
N ALA A 628 26.32 -21.06 -26.40
CA ALA A 628 26.10 -22.50 -26.42
C ALA A 628 26.32 -23.09 -27.83
N VAL A 629 27.21 -24.07 -27.93
CA VAL A 629 27.48 -24.82 -29.16
C VAL A 629 27.18 -26.30 -28.90
N MET A 630 26.33 -26.90 -29.72
CA MET A 630 25.81 -28.27 -29.57
C MET A 630 25.22 -28.51 -28.18
N GLY A 631 24.52 -27.52 -27.62
CA GLY A 631 23.92 -27.58 -26.28
C GLY A 631 24.92 -27.52 -25.13
N THR A 632 26.20 -27.26 -25.40
CA THR A 632 27.25 -27.11 -24.39
C THR A 632 27.70 -25.66 -24.33
N VAL A 633 27.77 -25.08 -23.12
CA VAL A 633 28.29 -23.72 -22.94
C VAL A 633 29.81 -23.73 -23.05
N LEU A 634 30.33 -23.10 -24.11
CA LEU A 634 31.75 -23.01 -24.40
C LEU A 634 32.23 -21.58 -24.17
N PHE A 635 33.42 -21.40 -23.62
CA PHE A 635 34.07 -20.10 -23.63
C PHE A 635 34.40 -19.73 -25.10
N PRO A 636 33.99 -18.54 -25.57
CA PRO A 636 34.12 -18.17 -26.97
C PRO A 636 35.58 -18.06 -27.41
N GLY A 637 35.86 -18.34 -28.67
CA GLY A 637 37.19 -18.21 -29.26
C GLY A 637 37.77 -16.80 -29.12
N THR A 638 36.91 -15.79 -29.28
CA THR A 638 37.23 -14.38 -29.07
C THR A 638 37.53 -14.05 -27.61
N GLY A 639 37.03 -14.84 -26.66
CA GLY A 639 37.38 -14.74 -25.26
C GLY A 639 38.85 -15.07 -25.01
N PHE A 640 39.42 -16.05 -25.72
CA PHE A 640 40.86 -16.35 -25.61
C PHE A 640 41.73 -15.23 -26.20
N VAL A 641 41.25 -14.55 -27.24
CA VAL A 641 41.92 -13.37 -27.80
C VAL A 641 41.95 -12.24 -26.78
N GLU A 642 40.81 -11.95 -26.13
CA GLU A 642 40.73 -10.94 -25.07
C GLU A 642 41.68 -11.27 -23.89
N LEU A 643 41.71 -12.53 -23.45
CA LEU A 643 42.64 -12.98 -22.40
C LEU A 643 44.11 -12.79 -22.81
N ALA A 644 44.45 -13.07 -24.06
CA ALA A 644 45.81 -12.93 -24.57
C ALA A 644 46.23 -11.47 -24.74
N ILE A 645 45.34 -10.61 -25.25
CA ILE A 645 45.56 -9.16 -25.36
C ILE A 645 45.79 -8.56 -23.97
N ARG A 646 44.92 -8.87 -23.00
CA ARG A 646 45.08 -8.36 -21.64
C ARG A 646 46.40 -8.76 -21.01
N ALA A 647 46.88 -9.97 -21.29
CA ALA A 647 48.21 -10.42 -20.86
C ALA A 647 49.36 -9.72 -21.61
N GLY A 648 49.15 -9.34 -22.87
CA GLY A 648 50.05 -8.49 -23.65
C GLY A 648 50.18 -7.08 -23.11
N ASP A 649 49.06 -6.48 -22.67
CA ASP A 649 49.04 -5.14 -22.06
C ASP A 649 49.90 -5.09 -20.78
N GLU A 650 49.96 -6.17 -19.99
CA GLU A 650 50.82 -6.26 -18.80
C GLU A 650 52.32 -6.33 -19.10
N VAL A 651 52.70 -6.60 -20.34
CA VAL A 651 54.10 -6.79 -20.76
C VAL A 651 54.51 -5.92 -21.94
N ASP A 652 53.72 -4.88 -22.22
CA ASP A 652 53.90 -3.93 -23.32
C ASP A 652 53.99 -4.58 -24.71
N CYS A 653 53.29 -5.70 -24.93
CA CYS A 653 53.16 -6.36 -26.23
C CYS A 653 51.76 -6.14 -26.79
N THR A 654 51.63 -5.22 -27.75
CA THR A 654 50.35 -4.78 -28.32
C THR A 654 49.89 -5.59 -29.54
N VAL A 655 50.73 -6.52 -30.03
CA VAL A 655 50.41 -7.39 -31.18
C VAL A 655 50.37 -8.85 -30.74
N LEU A 656 49.27 -9.53 -31.02
CA LEU A 656 49.16 -10.99 -30.93
C LEU A 656 49.48 -11.57 -32.31
N GLU A 657 50.74 -11.99 -32.51
CA GLU A 657 51.23 -12.52 -33.80
C GLU A 657 50.46 -13.77 -34.21
N GLU A 658 50.26 -14.68 -33.26
CA GLU A 658 49.51 -15.91 -33.46
C GLU A 658 48.87 -16.37 -32.15
N LEU A 659 47.66 -16.95 -32.23
CA LEU A 659 47.02 -17.69 -31.15
C LEU A 659 46.30 -18.91 -31.71
N THR A 660 46.72 -20.11 -31.31
CA THR A 660 46.08 -21.38 -31.66
C THR A 660 45.25 -21.90 -30.49
N LEU A 661 44.01 -22.33 -30.75
CA LEU A 661 43.12 -22.95 -29.77
C LEU A 661 43.32 -24.47 -29.77
N HIS A 662 43.79 -25.03 -28.66
CA HIS A 662 44.12 -26.45 -28.54
C HIS A 662 42.96 -27.30 -28.04
N ALA A 663 42.16 -26.77 -27.12
CA ALA A 663 41.02 -27.48 -26.53
C ALA A 663 39.88 -26.52 -26.17
N PRO A 664 38.61 -26.88 -26.40
CA PRO A 664 37.48 -26.07 -25.98
C PRO A 664 37.42 -25.99 -24.44
N LEU A 665 37.08 -24.82 -23.92
CA LEU A 665 36.86 -24.61 -22.48
C LEU A 665 35.35 -24.67 -22.20
N VAL A 666 34.91 -25.76 -21.56
CA VAL A 666 33.51 -25.98 -21.18
C VAL A 666 33.22 -25.32 -19.82
N LEU A 667 32.12 -24.58 -19.72
CA LEU A 667 31.70 -23.95 -18.48
C LEU A 667 30.58 -24.78 -17.82
N PRO A 668 30.73 -25.19 -16.54
CA PRO A 668 29.74 -26.01 -15.88
C PRO A 668 28.48 -25.20 -15.50
N GLU A 669 27.33 -25.87 -15.45
CA GLU A 669 26.06 -25.26 -15.01
C GLU A 669 26.11 -24.77 -13.55
N ARG A 670 26.94 -25.40 -12.72
CA ARG A 670 27.17 -25.06 -11.31
C ARG A 670 28.67 -25.07 -11.01
N GLY A 671 29.10 -24.12 -10.18
CA GLY A 671 30.51 -23.88 -9.91
C GLY A 671 31.17 -23.07 -11.03
N GLY A 672 32.50 -23.15 -11.11
CA GLY A 672 33.31 -22.39 -12.04
C GLY A 672 34.61 -23.10 -12.42
N VAL A 673 35.36 -22.45 -13.30
CA VAL A 673 36.71 -22.88 -13.71
C VAL A 673 37.70 -21.79 -13.33
N ALA A 674 38.82 -22.20 -12.75
CA ALA A 674 39.98 -21.34 -12.55
C ALA A 674 40.73 -21.23 -13.88
N VAL A 675 41.14 -20.01 -14.24
CA VAL A 675 41.88 -19.72 -15.47
C VAL A 675 43.21 -19.05 -15.13
N GLN A 676 44.26 -19.42 -15.84
CA GLN A 676 45.56 -18.78 -15.79
C GLN A 676 46.06 -18.43 -17.20
N VAL A 677 46.48 -17.18 -17.38
CA VAL A 677 47.09 -16.70 -18.62
C VAL A 677 48.54 -16.35 -18.31
N MET A 678 49.47 -17.03 -18.98
CA MET A 678 50.90 -16.86 -18.75
C MET A 678 51.52 -16.19 -19.95
N ALA A 679 52.16 -15.03 -19.75
CA ALA A 679 53.07 -14.43 -20.73
C ALA A 679 54.52 -14.65 -20.28
N ALA A 680 55.28 -15.39 -21.08
CA ALA A 680 56.64 -15.78 -20.77
C ALA A 680 57.63 -14.60 -20.84
N ALA A 681 58.86 -14.85 -20.40
CA ALA A 681 59.99 -13.95 -20.61
C ALA A 681 60.18 -13.61 -22.11
N PRO A 682 60.70 -12.41 -22.44
CA PRO A 682 60.89 -12.02 -23.83
C PRO A 682 62.03 -12.83 -24.46
N ASP A 683 61.86 -13.22 -25.73
CA ASP A 683 62.94 -13.75 -26.56
C ASP A 683 63.91 -12.64 -27.00
N THR A 684 64.91 -12.98 -27.80
CA THR A 684 65.91 -12.01 -28.31
C THR A 684 65.32 -10.91 -29.20
N GLN A 685 64.08 -11.06 -29.67
CA GLN A 685 63.35 -10.10 -30.50
C GLN A 685 62.25 -9.37 -29.69
N GLY A 686 62.16 -9.60 -28.38
CA GLY A 686 61.13 -9.02 -27.52
C GLY A 686 59.80 -9.77 -27.55
N ARG A 687 59.68 -10.88 -28.28
CA ARG A 687 58.45 -11.66 -28.38
C ARG A 687 58.26 -12.56 -27.18
N ARG A 688 57.02 -12.79 -26.77
CA ARG A 688 56.66 -13.51 -25.54
C ARG A 688 55.63 -14.58 -25.83
N GLN A 689 55.93 -15.82 -25.46
CA GLN A 689 54.95 -16.90 -25.58
C GLN A 689 53.79 -16.64 -24.61
N VAL A 690 52.55 -16.73 -25.08
CA VAL A 690 51.34 -16.65 -24.26
C VAL A 690 50.65 -18.02 -24.20
N ARG A 691 50.19 -18.42 -23.02
CA ARG A 691 49.45 -19.68 -22.80
C ARG A 691 48.26 -19.47 -21.89
N VAL A 692 47.10 -19.98 -22.28
CA VAL A 692 45.88 -19.98 -21.47
C VAL A 692 45.61 -21.39 -20.97
N HIS A 693 45.58 -21.56 -19.66
CA HIS A 693 45.25 -22.81 -18.99
C HIS A 693 44.00 -22.67 -18.15
N ALA A 694 43.26 -23.76 -17.98
CA ALA A 694 42.15 -23.81 -17.04
C ALA A 694 42.06 -25.16 -16.32
N ARG A 695 41.35 -25.16 -15.18
CA ARG A 695 40.94 -26.35 -14.44
C ARG A 695 39.63 -26.09 -13.68
N PRO A 696 38.85 -27.11 -13.31
CA PRO A 696 37.70 -26.94 -12.41
C PRO A 696 38.11 -26.24 -11.10
N GLU A 697 37.26 -25.36 -10.56
CA GLU A 697 37.63 -24.58 -9.37
C GLU A 697 37.83 -25.44 -8.11
N ASP A 698 37.06 -26.52 -7.99
CA ASP A 698 37.13 -27.49 -6.87
C ASP A 698 38.09 -28.65 -7.14
N ALA A 699 38.88 -28.56 -8.22
CA ALA A 699 39.89 -29.54 -8.56
C ALA A 699 40.94 -29.70 -7.44
N PRO A 700 41.30 -30.93 -7.05
CA PRO A 700 42.46 -31.18 -6.19
C PRO A 700 43.72 -30.47 -6.72
N LEU A 701 44.62 -30.06 -5.81
CA LEU A 701 45.82 -29.30 -6.19
C LEU A 701 46.75 -30.05 -7.16
N ASP A 702 46.71 -31.38 -7.16
CA ASP A 702 47.48 -32.27 -8.04
C ASP A 702 46.81 -32.53 -9.41
N GLU A 703 45.59 -32.02 -9.64
CA GLU A 703 44.96 -32.06 -10.95
C GLU A 703 45.71 -31.17 -11.95
N GLN A 704 45.98 -31.74 -13.13
CA GLN A 704 46.74 -31.07 -14.18
C GLN A 704 45.91 -29.97 -14.85
N TRP A 705 46.53 -28.81 -15.04
CA TRP A 705 45.97 -27.73 -15.84
C TRP A 705 45.86 -28.13 -17.31
N THR A 706 44.72 -27.87 -17.93
CA THR A 706 44.53 -28.12 -19.38
C THR A 706 44.94 -26.89 -20.17
N LEU A 707 45.79 -27.06 -21.19
CA LEU A 707 46.15 -25.99 -22.13
C LEU A 707 45.01 -25.79 -23.14
N HIS A 708 44.42 -24.60 -23.16
CA HIS A 708 43.31 -24.26 -24.04
C HIS A 708 43.75 -23.42 -25.24
N ALA A 709 44.70 -22.50 -25.05
CA ALA A 709 45.24 -21.69 -26.13
C ALA A 709 46.73 -21.41 -25.93
N GLU A 710 47.48 -21.33 -27.03
CA GLU A 710 48.91 -20.98 -27.04
C GLU A 710 49.22 -20.07 -28.22
N GLY A 711 50.09 -19.09 -28.00
CA GLY A 711 50.39 -18.07 -28.98
C GLY A 711 51.69 -17.31 -28.73
N LEU A 712 51.90 -16.27 -29.52
CA LEU A 712 53.06 -15.39 -29.45
C LEU A 712 52.62 -13.92 -29.47
N LEU A 713 53.06 -13.18 -28.45
CA LEU A 713 52.87 -11.74 -28.31
C LEU A 713 54.15 -11.04 -28.78
N ALA A 714 54.02 -9.89 -29.44
CA ALA A 714 55.13 -9.08 -29.91
C ALA A 714 54.91 -7.59 -29.61
N PRO A 715 56.01 -6.83 -29.40
CA PRO A 715 55.94 -5.38 -29.37
C PRO A 715 55.61 -4.86 -30.78
N ASP A 716 54.78 -3.82 -30.86
CA ASP A 716 54.52 -3.18 -32.15
C ASP A 716 55.78 -2.45 -32.65
N THR A 717 56.34 -2.93 -33.76
CA THR A 717 57.54 -2.37 -34.39
C THR A 717 57.25 -1.76 -35.76
N THR A 718 55.98 -1.71 -36.17
CA THR A 718 55.58 -1.28 -37.52
C THR A 718 54.78 0.03 -37.43
N PRO A 719 55.12 1.09 -38.18
CA PRO A 719 54.26 2.26 -38.28
C PRO A 719 52.90 1.84 -38.87
N THR A 720 51.81 2.15 -38.18
CA THR A 720 50.43 1.89 -38.57
C THR A 720 50.10 2.51 -39.94
N ASN A 721 50.26 1.71 -41.01
CA ASN A 721 49.65 2.00 -42.30
C ASN A 721 48.18 1.60 -42.18
N ASN A 722 47.32 2.48 -41.63
CA ASN A 722 45.88 2.27 -41.51
C ASN A 722 45.23 2.15 -42.91
N PRO A 723 44.82 0.97 -43.39
CA PRO A 723 44.29 0.82 -44.73
C PRO A 723 42.80 0.47 -44.65
N THR A 724 41.97 1.31 -44.03
CA THR A 724 40.52 1.12 -44.06
C THR A 724 39.77 2.44 -43.98
N ASP A 725 39.53 3.06 -45.15
CA ASP A 725 38.51 4.09 -45.29
C ASP A 725 37.12 3.44 -45.17
N MET A 726 36.64 3.27 -43.93
CA MET A 726 35.26 2.87 -43.60
C MET A 726 34.37 4.07 -43.25
N GLY A 727 34.79 5.30 -43.63
CA GLY A 727 34.06 6.53 -43.31
C GLY A 727 32.72 6.67 -44.05
N VAL A 728 32.51 5.92 -45.14
CA VAL A 728 31.24 5.87 -45.89
C VAL A 728 30.52 4.56 -45.59
N TRP A 729 29.34 4.64 -44.98
CA TRP A 729 28.55 3.48 -44.55
C TRP A 729 27.05 3.61 -44.90
N PRO A 730 26.38 2.56 -45.41
CA PRO A 730 26.97 1.29 -45.86
C PRO A 730 27.93 1.51 -47.04
N PRO A 731 28.93 0.63 -47.26
CA PRO A 731 29.92 0.83 -48.30
C PRO A 731 29.31 0.94 -49.69
N VAL A 732 29.81 1.88 -50.50
CA VAL A 732 29.33 2.08 -51.87
C VAL A 732 29.48 0.78 -52.67
N GLY A 733 28.38 0.36 -53.30
CA GLY A 733 28.30 -0.85 -54.12
C GLY A 733 28.09 -2.16 -53.34
N ALA A 734 27.90 -2.12 -52.02
CA ALA A 734 27.51 -3.29 -51.23
C ALA A 734 25.99 -3.51 -51.27
N VAL A 735 25.56 -4.77 -51.37
CA VAL A 735 24.15 -5.18 -51.38
C VAL A 735 23.76 -5.71 -50.01
N ALA A 736 22.63 -5.28 -49.48
CA ALA A 736 22.14 -5.75 -48.18
C ALA A 736 21.75 -7.24 -48.24
N VAL A 737 22.15 -8.00 -47.21
CA VAL A 737 21.79 -9.40 -46.99
C VAL A 737 20.76 -9.45 -45.88
N SER A 738 19.67 -10.21 -46.09
CA SER A 738 18.62 -10.35 -45.06
C SER A 738 19.14 -11.16 -43.88
N LEU A 739 18.79 -10.72 -42.66
CA LEU A 739 19.05 -11.44 -41.40
C LEU A 739 17.79 -12.10 -40.83
N GLU A 740 16.67 -12.06 -41.56
CA GLU A 740 15.43 -12.73 -41.14
C GLU A 740 15.67 -14.24 -40.97
N GLY A 741 15.35 -14.78 -39.79
CA GLY A 741 15.58 -16.20 -39.47
C GLY A 741 17.04 -16.61 -39.21
N PHE A 742 18.01 -15.70 -39.35
CA PHE A 742 19.45 -16.02 -39.32
C PHE A 742 19.88 -16.79 -38.06
N TYR A 743 19.53 -16.32 -36.87
CA TYR A 743 19.90 -16.99 -35.62
C TYR A 743 19.08 -18.25 -35.34
N GLU A 744 17.87 -18.38 -35.90
CA GLU A 744 17.07 -19.60 -35.81
C GLU A 744 17.69 -20.72 -36.66
N GLU A 745 18.19 -20.38 -37.85
CA GLU A 745 18.95 -21.29 -38.72
C GLU A 745 20.24 -21.77 -38.05
N LEU A 746 21.02 -20.85 -37.46
CA LEU A 746 22.21 -21.18 -36.69
C LEU A 746 21.91 -22.09 -35.49
N ALA A 747 20.82 -21.82 -34.76
CA ALA A 747 20.38 -22.70 -33.67
C ALA A 747 20.00 -24.10 -34.18
N GLY A 748 19.39 -24.20 -35.38
CA GLY A 748 19.11 -25.46 -36.06
C GLY A 748 20.37 -26.24 -36.47
N GLU A 749 21.46 -25.54 -36.77
CA GLU A 749 22.80 -26.12 -37.01
C GLU A 749 23.56 -26.41 -35.71
N GLY A 750 22.98 -26.14 -34.54
CA GLY A 750 23.54 -26.41 -33.22
C GLY A 750 24.31 -25.25 -32.59
N PHE A 751 24.26 -24.04 -33.16
CA PHE A 751 24.82 -22.81 -32.58
C PHE A 751 23.73 -22.04 -31.83
N GLY A 752 23.48 -22.43 -30.58
CA GLY A 752 22.45 -21.86 -29.72
C GLY A 752 22.87 -20.55 -29.07
N TYR A 753 23.17 -19.53 -29.88
CA TYR A 753 23.55 -18.21 -29.36
C TYR A 753 22.36 -17.53 -28.67
N GLY A 754 22.55 -17.11 -27.42
CA GLY A 754 21.60 -16.33 -26.65
C GLY A 754 21.70 -14.82 -26.91
N PRO A 755 20.85 -14.01 -26.26
CA PRO A 755 20.67 -12.60 -26.60
C PRO A 755 21.94 -11.75 -26.66
N VAL A 756 22.95 -12.02 -25.82
CA VAL A 756 24.21 -11.24 -25.81
C VAL A 756 25.10 -11.53 -27.03
N PHE A 757 25.08 -12.76 -27.55
CA PHE A 757 25.85 -13.15 -28.75
C PHE A 757 25.08 -12.89 -30.05
N GLN A 758 23.79 -12.55 -29.98
CA GLN A 758 22.98 -12.15 -31.14
C GLN A 758 23.16 -10.67 -31.52
N GLY A 759 24.42 -10.23 -31.61
CA GLY A 759 24.80 -8.83 -31.81
C GLY A 759 24.75 -8.32 -33.26
N LEU A 760 24.72 -9.21 -34.26
CA LEU A 760 24.68 -8.83 -35.69
C LEU A 760 23.38 -8.10 -36.04
N ARG A 761 23.47 -6.82 -36.40
CA ARG A 761 22.33 -5.94 -36.70
C ARG A 761 22.04 -5.79 -38.19
N ALA A 762 23.09 -5.70 -38.99
CA ALA A 762 22.96 -5.54 -40.43
C ALA A 762 24.17 -6.13 -41.15
N LEU A 763 23.94 -6.60 -42.37
CA LEU A 763 24.92 -7.31 -43.18
C LEU A 763 24.84 -6.84 -44.63
N TRP A 764 25.99 -6.55 -45.24
CA TRP A 764 26.10 -6.22 -46.66
C TRP A 764 27.23 -7.01 -47.30
N GLN A 765 27.10 -7.29 -48.60
CA GLN A 765 28.09 -8.00 -49.38
C GLN A 765 28.50 -7.20 -50.62
N ARG A 766 29.82 -7.14 -50.87
CA ARG A 766 30.40 -6.57 -52.10
C ARG A 766 31.43 -7.55 -52.67
N GLY A 767 31.02 -8.33 -53.66
CA GLY A 767 31.85 -9.41 -54.18
C GLY A 767 32.13 -10.46 -53.09
N GLN A 768 33.38 -10.63 -52.71
CA GLN A 768 33.80 -11.53 -51.61
C GLN A 768 33.96 -10.80 -50.27
N GLU A 769 33.79 -9.46 -50.24
CA GLU A 769 33.86 -8.69 -49.00
C GLU A 769 32.50 -8.68 -48.29
N VAL A 770 32.55 -8.81 -46.97
CA VAL A 770 31.40 -8.80 -46.08
C VAL A 770 31.53 -7.63 -45.12
N PHE A 771 30.43 -6.90 -44.93
CA PHE A 771 30.36 -5.76 -44.04
C PHE A 771 29.24 -5.96 -43.04
N ALA A 772 29.51 -5.74 -41.76
CA ALA A 772 28.55 -5.97 -40.69
C ALA A 772 28.48 -4.80 -39.72
N GLU A 773 27.27 -4.48 -39.25
CA GLU A 773 27.06 -3.71 -38.03
C GLU A 773 26.73 -4.66 -36.88
N VAL A 774 27.42 -4.48 -35.76
CA VAL A 774 27.30 -5.34 -34.59
C VAL A 774 27.18 -4.49 -33.34
N GLU A 775 26.30 -4.85 -32.42
CA GLU A 775 26.06 -4.07 -31.21
C GLU A 775 25.74 -4.97 -30.00
N LEU A 776 26.32 -4.66 -28.85
CA LEU A 776 25.96 -5.27 -27.57
C LEU A 776 24.54 -4.84 -27.14
N PRO A 777 23.70 -5.76 -26.62
CA PRO A 777 22.41 -5.37 -26.07
C PRO A 777 22.59 -4.49 -24.83
N VAL A 778 21.59 -3.65 -24.53
CA VAL A 778 21.61 -2.66 -23.43
C VAL A 778 22.07 -3.26 -22.10
N GLN A 779 21.68 -4.51 -21.79
CA GLN A 779 22.06 -5.18 -20.55
C GLN A 779 23.56 -5.52 -20.43
N ALA A 780 24.30 -5.52 -21.54
CA ALA A 780 25.74 -5.81 -21.60
C ALA A 780 26.59 -4.56 -21.90
N GLN A 781 25.98 -3.41 -22.21
CA GLN A 781 26.71 -2.19 -22.58
C GLN A 781 27.56 -1.64 -21.43
N ASP A 782 27.07 -1.70 -20.19
CA ASP A 782 27.82 -1.26 -19.00
C ASP A 782 29.09 -2.10 -18.73
N GLN A 783 29.16 -3.33 -19.26
CA GLN A 783 30.33 -4.19 -19.15
C GLN A 783 31.36 -3.93 -20.26
N GLY A 784 30.93 -3.43 -21.42
CA GLY A 784 31.77 -3.24 -22.61
C GLY A 784 33.01 -2.39 -22.34
N ALA A 785 32.87 -1.33 -21.54
CA ALA A 785 33.96 -0.41 -21.20
C ALA A 785 35.14 -1.05 -20.43
N ARG A 786 34.95 -2.23 -19.84
CA ARG A 786 35.95 -2.93 -19.02
C ARG A 786 36.76 -3.98 -19.78
N PHE A 787 36.43 -4.22 -21.05
CA PHE A 787 37.15 -5.13 -21.94
C PHE A 787 37.99 -4.35 -22.94
N GLY A 788 39.08 -4.95 -23.39
CA GLY A 788 39.78 -4.52 -24.60
C GLY A 788 38.82 -4.58 -25.78
N LEU A 789 38.29 -5.76 -26.07
CA LEU A 789 37.17 -5.94 -26.98
C LEU A 789 36.22 -7.01 -26.42
N HIS A 790 34.99 -6.62 -26.10
CA HIS A 790 34.04 -7.55 -25.46
C HIS A 790 33.88 -8.84 -26.31
N PRO A 791 34.10 -10.04 -25.75
CA PRO A 791 34.14 -11.29 -26.53
C PRO A 791 32.89 -11.52 -27.38
N ALA A 792 31.69 -11.30 -26.83
CA ALA A 792 30.43 -11.43 -27.56
C ALA A 792 30.27 -10.42 -28.72
N LEU A 793 30.81 -9.20 -28.58
CA LEU A 793 30.76 -8.19 -29.62
C LEU A 793 31.68 -8.57 -30.80
N PHE A 794 32.87 -9.10 -30.48
CA PHE A 794 33.78 -9.58 -31.50
C PHE A 794 33.25 -10.85 -32.18
N ASP A 795 32.71 -11.78 -31.41
CA ASP A 795 32.18 -13.05 -31.91
C ASP A 795 31.00 -12.83 -32.85
N ALA A 796 30.10 -11.90 -32.50
CA ALA A 796 28.99 -11.52 -33.35
C ALA A 796 29.43 -10.88 -34.69
N ALA A 797 30.64 -10.31 -34.79
CA ALA A 797 31.20 -9.88 -36.07
C ALA A 797 31.62 -11.07 -36.95
N LEU A 798 32.02 -12.20 -36.36
CA LEU A 798 32.36 -13.43 -37.07
C LEU A 798 31.12 -14.12 -37.64
N HIS A 799 29.95 -13.96 -37.01
CA HIS A 799 28.69 -14.48 -37.52
C HIS A 799 28.38 -13.99 -38.93
N ALA A 800 28.88 -12.82 -39.32
CA ALA A 800 28.77 -12.29 -40.68
C ALA A 800 29.29 -13.26 -41.76
N LEU A 801 30.26 -14.12 -41.43
CA LEU A 801 30.79 -15.13 -42.35
C LEU A 801 29.76 -16.20 -42.71
N ALA A 802 28.93 -16.63 -41.74
CA ALA A 802 27.87 -17.59 -41.98
C ALA A 802 26.77 -17.03 -42.90
N GLY A 803 26.50 -15.72 -42.81
CA GLY A 803 25.46 -15.06 -43.60
C GLY A 803 25.77 -14.93 -45.10
N THR A 804 27.00 -15.25 -45.53
CA THR A 804 27.45 -15.03 -46.93
C THR A 804 28.02 -16.27 -47.63
N ASN A 805 27.98 -17.44 -46.99
CA ASN A 805 28.57 -18.67 -47.54
C ASN A 805 27.84 -19.12 -48.82
N HIS A 806 28.61 -19.18 -49.91
CA HIS A 806 28.19 -19.67 -51.22
C HIS A 806 27.69 -21.11 -51.15
N THR A 807 26.49 -21.36 -51.67
CA THR A 807 26.03 -22.71 -52.03
C THR A 807 26.94 -23.29 -53.10
N ASP A 808 27.81 -24.24 -52.75
CA ASP A 808 28.45 -25.08 -53.77
C ASP A 808 27.40 -26.01 -54.40
N HIS A 809 27.58 -26.34 -55.69
CA HIS A 809 26.64 -27.09 -56.56
C HIS A 809 26.33 -28.54 -56.12
N THR A 810 26.63 -28.93 -54.89
CA THR A 810 26.32 -30.23 -54.27
C THR A 810 25.24 -30.15 -53.18
N GLY A 811 24.74 -28.96 -52.83
CA GLY A 811 23.69 -28.81 -51.81
C GLY A 811 24.15 -29.11 -50.38
N GLN A 812 25.45 -29.21 -50.15
CA GLN A 812 26.07 -29.21 -48.83
C GLN A 812 26.98 -27.97 -48.75
N GLY A 813 26.45 -26.87 -48.21
CA GLY A 813 27.28 -25.72 -47.85
C GLY A 813 28.20 -26.10 -46.67
N PRO A 814 29.41 -25.53 -46.58
CA PRO A 814 30.20 -25.63 -45.36
C PRO A 814 29.45 -24.87 -44.26
N GLY A 815 28.98 -25.57 -43.23
CA GLY A 815 28.32 -24.96 -42.06
C GLY A 815 29.21 -23.95 -41.34
N MET A 816 28.65 -23.25 -40.34
CA MET A 816 29.39 -22.28 -39.52
C MET A 816 30.75 -22.85 -39.05
N GLN A 817 31.84 -22.13 -39.36
CA GLN A 817 33.20 -22.51 -39.00
C GLN A 817 33.65 -21.72 -37.78
N LEU A 818 34.08 -22.43 -36.73
CA LEU A 818 34.66 -21.79 -35.55
C LEU A 818 36.13 -21.43 -35.80
N PRO A 819 36.60 -20.26 -35.36
CA PRO A 819 38.02 -19.92 -35.43
C PRO A 819 38.87 -20.91 -34.65
N PHE A 820 39.87 -21.49 -35.30
CA PHE A 820 40.85 -22.39 -34.67
C PHE A 820 42.20 -21.69 -34.40
N ALA A 821 42.53 -20.67 -35.19
CA ALA A 821 43.74 -19.88 -35.05
C ALA A 821 43.49 -18.41 -35.41
N TRP A 822 44.23 -17.52 -34.75
CA TRP A 822 44.23 -16.07 -34.98
C TRP A 822 45.63 -15.63 -35.38
N GLN A 823 45.74 -14.70 -36.33
CA GLN A 823 47.03 -14.16 -36.78
C GLN A 823 46.97 -12.63 -36.84
N GLY A 824 48.04 -12.01 -36.36
CA GLY A 824 48.23 -10.55 -36.42
C GLY A 824 47.07 -9.75 -35.82
N VAL A 825 46.60 -10.12 -34.63
CA VAL A 825 45.55 -9.36 -33.93
C VAL A 825 46.18 -8.15 -33.27
N THR A 826 45.69 -6.96 -33.61
CA THR A 826 46.10 -5.69 -32.98
C THR A 826 44.85 -4.96 -32.50
N LEU A 827 44.84 -4.57 -31.22
CA LEU A 827 43.81 -3.72 -30.63
C LEU A 827 44.27 -2.26 -30.69
N HIS A 828 43.43 -1.39 -31.26
CA HIS A 828 43.71 0.04 -31.43
C HIS A 828 42.97 0.90 -30.41
N ALA A 829 41.79 0.47 -29.97
CA ALA A 829 40.97 1.15 -28.98
C ALA A 829 40.16 0.14 -28.16
N SER A 830 39.91 0.46 -26.89
CA SER A 830 39.17 -0.40 -25.95
C SER A 830 37.76 0.13 -25.68
N GLY A 831 36.90 -0.73 -25.13
CA GLY A 831 35.60 -0.30 -24.59
C GLY A 831 34.48 -0.09 -25.62
N ALA A 832 34.65 -0.55 -26.86
CA ALA A 832 33.62 -0.46 -27.88
C ALA A 832 32.35 -1.26 -27.49
N THR A 833 31.17 -0.66 -27.67
CA THR A 833 29.86 -1.32 -27.49
C THR A 833 29.15 -1.61 -28.82
N ALA A 834 29.61 -0.99 -29.91
CA ALA A 834 29.14 -1.21 -31.26
C ALA A 834 30.34 -1.19 -32.23
N LEU A 835 30.25 -1.98 -33.28
CA LEU A 835 31.29 -2.12 -34.31
C LEU A 835 30.70 -2.05 -35.71
N ARG A 836 31.49 -1.49 -36.62
CA ARG A 836 31.45 -1.79 -38.05
C ARG A 836 32.59 -2.72 -38.37
N ALA A 837 32.27 -3.87 -38.97
CA ALA A 837 33.25 -4.87 -39.35
C ALA A 837 33.34 -4.97 -40.88
N ARG A 838 34.56 -5.08 -41.40
CA ARG A 838 34.86 -5.49 -42.78
C ARG A 838 35.64 -6.78 -42.74
N LEU A 839 35.09 -7.83 -43.35
CA LEU A 839 35.70 -9.14 -43.45
C LEU A 839 36.02 -9.41 -44.93
N HIS A 840 37.26 -9.82 -45.21
CA HIS A 840 37.69 -10.14 -46.57
C HIS A 840 38.51 -11.44 -46.60
N PRO A 841 38.12 -12.44 -47.41
CA PRO A 841 38.87 -13.67 -47.55
C PRO A 841 40.29 -13.42 -48.08
N THR A 842 41.30 -13.96 -47.40
CA THR A 842 42.71 -13.92 -47.83
C THR A 842 43.18 -15.27 -48.38
N GLY A 843 42.38 -16.33 -48.20
CA GLY A 843 42.62 -17.69 -48.67
C GLY A 843 41.39 -18.59 -48.53
N PRO A 844 41.49 -19.91 -48.83
CA PRO A 844 40.35 -20.83 -48.79
C PRO A 844 39.69 -21.01 -47.42
N THR A 845 40.45 -20.76 -46.35
CA THR A 845 40.02 -20.93 -44.95
C THR A 845 40.51 -19.78 -44.05
N THR A 846 40.91 -18.65 -44.64
CA THR A 846 41.49 -17.51 -43.91
C THR A 846 40.78 -16.23 -44.30
N THR A 847 40.47 -15.40 -43.29
CA THR A 847 39.74 -14.15 -43.46
C THR A 847 40.38 -13.07 -42.60
N ALA A 848 40.71 -11.95 -43.22
CA ALA A 848 41.19 -10.77 -42.52
C ALA A 848 40.01 -9.87 -42.12
N ILE A 849 40.10 -9.28 -40.93
CA ILE A 849 39.03 -8.54 -40.27
C ILE A 849 39.53 -7.15 -39.90
N SER A 850 38.74 -6.14 -40.22
CA SER A 850 38.97 -4.77 -39.76
C SER A 850 37.73 -4.27 -39.03
N LEU A 851 37.92 -3.78 -37.81
CA LEU A 851 36.85 -3.32 -36.93
C LEU A 851 37.02 -1.82 -36.66
N THR A 852 35.96 -1.06 -36.81
CA THR A 852 35.89 0.34 -36.35
C THR A 852 34.67 0.53 -35.44
N ASP A 853 34.66 1.61 -34.67
CA ASP A 853 33.44 2.09 -34.03
C ASP A 853 32.46 2.67 -35.09
N PRO A 854 31.23 3.07 -34.70
CA PRO A 854 30.28 3.70 -35.62
C PRO A 854 30.75 5.06 -36.20
N ASP A 855 31.70 5.73 -35.56
CA ASP A 855 32.29 6.99 -36.01
C ASP A 855 33.45 6.78 -37.00
N GLY A 856 33.87 5.53 -37.22
CA GLY A 856 34.93 5.13 -38.14
C GLY A 856 36.33 5.08 -37.52
N THR A 857 36.46 5.20 -36.20
CA THR A 857 37.73 5.05 -35.48
C THR A 857 38.15 3.58 -35.45
N PRO A 858 39.39 3.21 -35.82
CA PRO A 858 39.88 1.84 -35.72
C PRO A 858 39.77 1.28 -34.29
N VAL A 859 39.19 0.09 -34.16
CA VAL A 859 39.06 -0.64 -32.89
C VAL A 859 39.99 -1.84 -32.86
N ALA A 860 39.97 -2.71 -33.87
CA ALA A 860 40.90 -3.83 -33.97
C ALA A 860 41.16 -4.26 -35.42
N THR A 861 42.25 -4.98 -35.65
CA THR A 861 42.61 -5.58 -36.94
C THR A 861 43.09 -7.00 -36.76
N VAL A 862 42.73 -7.88 -37.68
CA VAL A 862 43.19 -9.28 -37.81
C VAL A 862 43.60 -9.48 -39.27
N THR A 863 44.80 -10.02 -39.51
CA THR A 863 45.43 -10.06 -40.86
C THR A 863 45.41 -11.43 -41.52
#